data_AF-A0A6I2UKN9-F1
#
_entry.id   AF-A0A6I2UKN9-F1
#
_cell.length_a   1.000
_cell.length_b   1.000
_cell.length_c   1.000
_cell.angle_alpha   90.00
_cell.angle_beta   90.00
_cell.angle_gamma   90.00
#
_symmetry.space_group_name_H-M   'P 1'
#
loop_
_entity.id
_entity.type
_entity.pdbx_description
1 polymer ?
#
loop_
_entity_poly.entity_id
_entity_poly.type
_entity_poly.pdbx_seq_one_letter_code
_entity_poly.pdbx_strand_id
1 'polypeptide(L)'
;MELTQLSVGEVEQQPVLQEADEDQEAFLNVEDEILDDDMLVDEVSDDVVREDEVLESNLGSEVEENSYEEPDTSEAEMTCDVVPLPDEADNVTQDDDNYVPDEVVEEYGLSQEQVDDIASYNLTVLKCMENLSDRQVYIEFLGLNWYGNGVTFMLKGSEAFSSKLFDVLLDKGFDVDLMMGKEEKIAFCNAMKESAKRLGQGCFLYDGLGYQLDAKGERKYFPDFAGENYDYAGDVDIKASGRAKKWASMYNEWVSGHAKLELVVAIALTAPVIYRINQFQPIGNFLVSFIGESSTGKTTALQLALSIYGKPTRGNGGLMDTLHGTVNAITNSIRKKNGFLNGFDEATGTLLKSGKASEIWNNMIYDFSTGEDKKRMRSDLSMNERSCCYSTTIFTSELSIIESLNNSIEGQAVRLLEIEGGFTDTPEQSNEIKKLSLANYGWIAGYFVRRLEKLDDDDLRELYEACKKRLADKTSVDSRYRTRILETLAVVLVAAKIVNEVAYKGKPMPIEIDEEMLIESLVEVSQSAVPKELTAEMILDTITNNLLKAKASKTGYSDKCGTLTSLPDGTLEAFIVTDYFKKWLNEAGGGSKSERSLISKLVDAGVLVLPKDKSHKTFQRKIGDLTVRGYLLKFKSQENVEKELKKSVKHRKKKEKKTLLKDDD
;
A
#
# COMPACT_ATOMS: atom_id res chain seq x y z
N MET A 1 -4.68 47.90 -43.01
CA MET A 1 -6.01 47.43 -43.45
C MET A 1 -6.44 46.34 -42.50
N GLU A 2 -7.32 46.73 -41.55
CA GLU A 2 -8.31 45.93 -40.80
C GLU A 2 -7.76 44.78 -39.93
N LEU A 3 -7.67 44.82 -38.59
CA LEU A 3 -8.47 45.45 -37.52
C LEU A 3 -9.97 45.15 -37.59
N THR A 4 -10.35 44.02 -37.00
CA THR A 4 -11.70 43.78 -36.47
C THR A 4 -11.61 43.38 -35.01
N GLN A 5 -12.08 44.32 -34.17
CA GLN A 5 -12.32 44.20 -32.75
C GLN A 5 -13.46 43.21 -32.50
N LEU A 6 -13.30 42.30 -31.55
CA LEU A 6 -14.41 41.58 -30.92
C LEU A 6 -14.64 42.20 -29.55
N SER A 7 -15.86 42.68 -29.37
CA SER A 7 -16.38 43.48 -28.28
C SER A 7 -16.45 42.73 -26.96
N VAL A 8 -16.06 43.44 -25.90
CA VAL A 8 -16.35 43.15 -24.51
C VAL A 8 -17.87 43.06 -24.33
N GLY A 9 -18.36 41.88 -23.96
CA GLY A 9 -19.73 41.68 -23.49
C GLY A 9 -19.81 42.02 -22.01
N GLU A 10 -20.68 42.98 -21.68
CA GLU A 10 -21.04 43.37 -20.33
C GLU A 10 -21.57 42.17 -19.54
N VAL A 11 -20.98 41.94 -18.36
CA VAL A 11 -21.52 41.02 -17.36
C VAL A 11 -22.69 41.72 -16.69
N GLU A 12 -23.92 41.38 -17.10
CA GLU A 12 -25.13 41.74 -16.35
C GLU A 12 -25.04 41.11 -14.96
N GLN A 13 -24.98 41.97 -13.93
CA GLN A 13 -25.21 41.59 -12.55
C GLN A 13 -26.67 41.16 -12.40
N GLN A 14 -26.91 39.86 -12.28
CA GLN A 14 -28.19 39.35 -11.79
C GLN A 14 -28.27 39.48 -10.26
N PRO A 15 -29.45 39.77 -9.70
CA PRO A 15 -29.61 40.20 -8.33
C PRO A 15 -29.38 39.06 -7.33
N VAL A 16 -28.75 39.43 -6.21
CA VAL A 16 -28.70 38.64 -4.97
C VAL A 16 -30.14 38.40 -4.52
N LEU A 17 -30.64 37.17 -4.72
CA LEU A 17 -31.87 36.70 -4.10
C LEU A 17 -31.52 36.18 -2.69
N GLN A 18 -32.16 36.78 -1.70
CA GLN A 18 -32.26 36.26 -0.35
C GLN A 18 -33.22 35.07 -0.37
N GLU A 19 -32.69 33.85 -0.39
CA GLU A 19 -33.42 32.64 -0.01
C GLU A 19 -32.51 31.87 0.94
N ALA A 20 -32.74 32.07 2.24
CA ALA A 20 -32.03 31.39 3.33
C ALA A 20 -32.98 30.49 4.15
N ASP A 21 -34.20 30.25 3.67
CA ASP A 21 -35.22 29.50 4.42
C ASP A 21 -35.77 28.25 3.68
N GLU A 22 -35.41 27.99 2.41
CA GLU A 22 -35.96 26.83 1.66
C GLU A 22 -35.07 25.57 1.69
N ASP A 23 -33.78 25.66 2.03
CA ASP A 23 -32.84 24.52 2.02
C ASP A 23 -32.91 23.62 3.28
N GLN A 24 -33.67 24.00 4.31
CA GLN A 24 -33.83 23.18 5.53
C GLN A 24 -34.75 21.96 5.32
N GLU A 25 -35.68 21.99 4.34
CA GLU A 25 -36.62 20.89 4.10
C GLU A 25 -36.09 19.82 3.12
N ALA A 26 -35.11 20.15 2.25
CA ALA A 26 -34.63 19.22 1.23
C ALA A 26 -33.68 18.12 1.77
N PHE A 27 -33.10 18.31 2.96
CA PHE A 27 -32.05 17.45 3.51
C PHE A 27 -32.54 16.08 4.02
N LEU A 28 -33.85 15.93 4.26
CA LEU A 28 -34.47 14.71 4.81
C LEU A 28 -35.57 14.11 3.92
N ASN A 29 -35.67 14.53 2.65
CA ASN A 29 -36.55 13.86 1.68
C ASN A 29 -35.95 12.51 1.26
N VAL A 30 -35.89 11.59 2.22
CA VAL A 30 -35.99 10.16 1.95
C VAL A 30 -37.44 9.97 1.53
N GLU A 31 -37.68 9.58 0.29
CA GLU A 31 -38.99 9.22 -0.21
C GLU A 31 -39.72 8.35 0.83
N ASP A 32 -41.00 8.66 1.05
CA ASP A 32 -41.91 7.89 1.89
C ASP A 32 -42.03 6.43 1.38
N GLU A 33 -41.05 5.57 1.70
CA GLU A 33 -41.30 4.13 1.89
C GLU A 33 -41.88 3.96 3.29
N ILE A 34 -43.14 4.40 3.41
CA ILE A 34 -44.05 3.91 4.44
C ILE A 34 -44.07 2.39 4.28
N LEU A 35 -43.84 1.67 5.39
CA LEU A 35 -44.09 0.23 5.55
C LEU A 35 -45.26 -0.22 4.66
N ASP A 36 -44.95 -0.82 3.51
CA ASP A 36 -45.96 -1.34 2.58
C ASP A 36 -46.91 -2.28 3.34
N ASP A 37 -48.21 -2.06 3.15
CA ASP A 37 -49.32 -2.76 3.81
C ASP A 37 -49.46 -4.24 3.38
N ASP A 38 -48.60 -4.76 2.50
CA ASP A 38 -48.83 -6.03 1.77
C ASP A 38 -47.89 -7.20 2.14
N MET A 39 -47.12 -7.14 3.23
CA MET A 39 -46.11 -8.18 3.55
C MET A 39 -46.37 -8.99 4.83
N LEU A 40 -47.55 -8.88 5.44
CA LEU A 40 -47.93 -9.74 6.59
C LEU A 40 -49.23 -10.50 6.30
N VAL A 41 -49.18 -11.36 5.29
CA VAL A 41 -50.09 -12.49 5.20
C VAL A 41 -49.23 -13.74 5.01
N ASP A 42 -49.05 -14.51 6.09
CA ASP A 42 -49.44 -15.91 6.05
C ASP A 42 -49.72 -16.39 7.47
N GLU A 43 -50.97 -16.84 7.63
CA GLU A 43 -51.55 -17.37 8.85
C GLU A 43 -50.88 -18.68 9.26
N VAL A 44 -50.87 -18.88 10.57
CA VAL A 44 -50.65 -20.14 11.25
C VAL A 44 -51.55 -21.23 10.66
N SER A 45 -50.99 -22.35 10.20
CA SER A 45 -51.72 -23.61 10.05
C SER A 45 -51.02 -24.72 10.83
N ASP A 46 -51.72 -25.20 11.87
CA ASP A 46 -51.42 -26.40 12.63
C ASP A 46 -51.53 -27.68 11.78
N ASP A 47 -50.89 -28.73 12.32
CA ASP A 47 -50.96 -30.16 12.02
C ASP A 47 -50.18 -30.73 10.82
N VAL A 48 -49.20 -31.61 11.09
CA VAL A 48 -49.35 -33.08 10.97
C VAL A 48 -48.04 -33.79 11.35
N VAL A 49 -48.21 -34.78 12.23
CA VAL A 49 -47.32 -35.86 12.68
C VAL A 49 -46.82 -36.77 11.53
N ARG A 50 -45.50 -37.03 11.39
CA ARG A 50 -44.85 -38.37 11.32
C ARG A 50 -43.42 -38.42 10.71
N GLU A 51 -42.62 -39.28 11.37
CA GLU A 51 -41.65 -40.28 10.86
C GLU A 51 -40.30 -39.85 10.22
N ASP A 52 -39.23 -40.17 10.97
CA ASP A 52 -38.02 -40.94 10.60
C ASP A 52 -37.44 -40.84 9.17
N GLU A 53 -36.15 -40.51 9.06
CA GLU A 53 -35.07 -41.47 8.73
C GLU A 53 -33.70 -40.80 8.48
N VAL A 54 -32.73 -41.25 9.28
CA VAL A 54 -31.33 -41.62 8.98
C VAL A 54 -30.80 -41.33 7.56
N LEU A 55 -29.60 -40.70 7.46
CA LEU A 55 -28.46 -41.28 6.74
C LEU A 55 -27.11 -40.59 7.03
N GLU A 56 -26.14 -41.47 7.18
CA GLU A 56 -24.75 -41.35 7.59
C GLU A 56 -23.87 -40.43 6.72
N SER A 57 -22.77 -39.92 7.31
CA SER A 57 -21.47 -40.06 6.66
C SER A 57 -20.32 -40.17 7.67
N ASN A 58 -19.59 -41.26 7.50
CA ASN A 58 -18.38 -41.70 8.20
C ASN A 58 -17.15 -40.84 7.86
N LEU A 59 -16.18 -40.84 8.80
CA LEU A 59 -14.72 -41.07 8.67
C LEU A 59 -14.03 -40.40 9.88
N GLY A 60 -13.66 -41.12 10.95
CA GLY A 60 -12.45 -41.96 11.08
C GLY A 60 -11.26 -41.05 11.46
N SER A 61 -10.51 -41.20 12.56
CA SER A 61 -9.96 -42.42 13.17
C SER A 61 -9.34 -42.16 14.56
N GLU A 62 -9.60 -43.10 15.48
CA GLU A 62 -8.72 -43.72 16.48
C GLU A 62 -7.56 -42.93 17.15
N VAL A 63 -7.61 -42.78 18.48
CA VAL A 63 -6.51 -43.09 19.42
C VAL A 63 -7.12 -43.61 20.74
N GLU A 64 -6.39 -44.56 21.33
CA GLU A 64 -6.73 -45.63 22.29
C GLU A 64 -7.14 -45.23 23.72
N GLU A 65 -7.84 -46.19 24.34
CA GLU A 65 -8.27 -46.30 25.75
C GLU A 65 -7.13 -46.50 26.77
N ASN A 66 -7.53 -46.36 28.04
CA ASN A 66 -6.94 -46.82 29.32
C ASN A 66 -6.25 -45.71 30.14
N SER A 67 -6.41 -45.56 31.45
CA SER A 67 -7.15 -46.31 32.49
C SER A 67 -7.01 -45.51 33.81
N TYR A 68 -8.02 -45.60 34.67
CA TYR A 68 -8.04 -45.44 36.14
C TYR A 68 -6.78 -44.93 36.89
N GLU A 69 -6.97 -43.95 37.79
CA GLU A 69 -6.88 -44.13 39.27
C GLU A 69 -7.13 -42.78 40.00
N GLU A 70 -8.15 -42.72 40.85
CA GLU A 70 -8.21 -41.76 41.96
C GLU A 70 -7.34 -42.27 43.11
N PRO A 71 -6.66 -41.38 43.83
CA PRO A 71 -6.60 -41.58 45.27
C PRO A 71 -6.90 -40.33 46.10
N ASP A 72 -7.42 -40.67 47.27
CA ASP A 72 -7.98 -39.91 48.37
C ASP A 72 -6.92 -39.18 49.23
N THR A 73 -7.35 -38.03 49.76
CA THR A 73 -6.96 -37.25 50.97
C THR A 73 -5.54 -37.27 51.58
N SER A 74 -4.98 -36.08 51.83
CA SER A 74 -4.65 -35.57 53.19
C SER A 74 -3.96 -34.19 53.17
N GLU A 75 -4.15 -33.47 54.27
CA GLU A 75 -4.03 -32.03 54.55
C GLU A 75 -2.61 -31.43 54.58
N ALA A 76 -2.52 -30.13 54.24
CA ALA A 76 -1.79 -29.12 55.03
C ALA A 76 -2.17 -27.70 54.55
N GLU A 77 -2.94 -26.97 55.36
CA GLU A 77 -3.24 -25.55 55.21
C GLU A 77 -1.99 -24.68 55.48
N MET A 78 -1.76 -23.63 54.67
CA MET A 78 -1.20 -22.36 55.15
C MET A 78 -1.54 -21.19 54.20
N THR A 79 -2.66 -20.53 54.50
CA THR A 79 -2.96 -19.09 54.41
C THR A 79 -2.40 -18.25 53.25
N CYS A 80 -3.29 -17.73 52.41
CA CYS A 80 -3.11 -16.45 51.71
C CYS A 80 -4.31 -15.55 52.02
N ASP A 81 -3.99 -14.33 52.46
CA ASP A 81 -4.91 -13.32 52.96
C ASP A 81 -5.98 -12.93 51.93
N VAL A 82 -7.24 -13.10 52.32
CA VAL A 82 -8.38 -12.49 51.64
C VAL A 82 -8.44 -11.03 52.05
N VAL A 83 -8.08 -10.14 51.13
CA VAL A 83 -8.40 -8.71 51.26
C VAL A 83 -9.93 -8.59 51.19
N PRO A 84 -10.60 -8.01 52.20
CA PRO A 84 -12.04 -7.86 52.17
C PRO A 84 -12.43 -6.87 51.05
N LEU A 85 -13.43 -7.25 50.27
CA LEU A 85 -14.15 -6.31 49.41
C LEU A 85 -14.71 -5.17 50.29
N PRO A 86 -14.68 -3.91 49.82
CA PRO A 86 -15.24 -2.81 50.61
C PRO A 86 -16.75 -3.00 50.75
N ASP A 87 -17.20 -3.17 51.99
CA ASP A 87 -18.60 -3.02 52.40
C ASP A 87 -18.97 -1.53 52.37
N GLU A 88 -19.15 -0.96 51.17
CA GLU A 88 -19.92 0.26 50.95
C GLU A 88 -20.81 0.05 49.72
N ALA A 89 -21.75 -0.89 49.85
CA ALA A 89 -23.00 -0.80 49.13
C ALA A 89 -23.79 0.35 49.77
N ASP A 90 -23.43 1.59 49.38
CA ASP A 90 -24.35 2.70 49.51
C ASP A 90 -25.65 2.32 48.79
N ASN A 91 -26.76 2.53 49.49
CA ASN A 91 -28.09 2.30 48.97
C ASN A 91 -28.26 3.01 47.62
N VAL A 92 -28.16 2.27 46.52
CA VAL A 92 -28.72 2.70 45.24
C VAL A 92 -30.23 2.63 45.43
N THR A 93 -30.80 3.76 45.81
CA THR A 93 -32.23 4.01 45.69
C THR A 93 -32.66 3.73 44.26
N GLN A 94 -33.68 2.90 44.10
CA GLN A 94 -34.52 2.90 42.91
C GLN A 94 -35.07 4.33 42.68
N ASP A 95 -35.29 4.64 41.41
CA ASP A 95 -36.02 5.79 40.87
C ASP A 95 -35.18 7.05 40.57
N ASP A 96 -34.43 6.97 39.46
CA ASP A 96 -34.39 8.05 38.47
C ASP A 96 -34.13 7.40 37.09
N ASP A 97 -35.19 6.91 36.43
CA ASP A 97 -35.13 6.33 35.06
C ASP A 97 -34.61 7.33 33.99
N ASN A 98 -34.33 8.58 34.39
CA ASN A 98 -33.94 9.69 33.55
C ASN A 98 -32.50 10.19 33.84
N TYR A 99 -31.68 9.44 34.58
CA TYR A 99 -30.33 9.88 34.95
C TYR A 99 -29.29 9.60 33.86
N VAL A 100 -28.67 10.66 33.32
CA VAL A 100 -27.51 10.59 32.42
C VAL A 100 -26.24 10.85 33.24
N PRO A 101 -25.23 9.96 33.24
CA PRO A 101 -24.01 10.16 34.03
C PRO A 101 -23.25 11.44 33.63
N ASP A 102 -22.86 12.26 34.61
CA ASP A 102 -22.08 13.50 34.39
C ASP A 102 -20.82 13.27 33.55
N GLU A 103 -20.14 12.13 33.74
CA GLU A 103 -18.95 11.76 32.95
C GLU A 103 -19.25 11.66 31.45
N VAL A 104 -20.43 11.14 31.08
CA VAL A 104 -20.88 11.04 29.68
C VAL A 104 -21.21 12.43 29.13
N VAL A 105 -21.86 13.27 29.95
CA VAL A 105 -22.18 14.65 29.56
C VAL A 105 -20.90 15.44 29.27
N GLU A 106 -19.89 15.33 30.14
CA GLU A 106 -18.60 16.00 29.98
C GLU A 106 -17.77 15.41 28.82
N GLU A 107 -17.72 14.08 28.66
CA GLU A 107 -16.94 13.41 27.62
C GLU A 107 -17.40 13.81 26.21
N TYR A 108 -18.71 13.83 25.99
CA TYR A 108 -19.31 14.10 24.68
C TYR A 108 -19.74 15.56 24.49
N GLY A 109 -19.61 16.39 25.53
CA GLY A 109 -19.96 17.82 25.48
C GLY A 109 -21.43 18.05 25.16
N LEU A 110 -22.32 17.29 25.80
CA LEU A 110 -23.75 17.25 25.44
C LEU A 110 -24.47 18.54 25.78
N SER A 111 -25.36 18.97 24.89
CA SER A 111 -26.34 20.03 25.18
C SER A 111 -27.44 19.53 26.11
N GLN A 112 -28.13 20.44 26.80
CA GLN A 112 -29.25 20.06 27.68
C GLN A 112 -30.33 19.28 26.92
N GLU A 113 -30.62 19.63 25.67
CA GLU A 113 -31.60 18.89 24.86
C GLU A 113 -31.15 17.46 24.57
N GLN A 114 -29.86 17.23 24.32
CA GLN A 114 -29.32 15.89 24.11
C GLN A 114 -29.34 15.06 25.41
N VAL A 115 -29.14 15.70 26.55
CA VAL A 115 -29.31 15.06 27.87
C VAL A 115 -30.77 14.66 28.08
N ASP A 116 -31.71 15.53 27.74
CA ASP A 116 -33.15 15.27 27.85
C ASP A 116 -33.61 14.15 26.88
N ASP A 117 -33.05 14.11 25.67
CA ASP A 117 -33.27 13.04 24.68
C ASP A 117 -32.76 11.69 25.23
N ILE A 118 -31.53 11.62 25.76
CA ILE A 118 -31.00 10.38 26.38
C ILE A 118 -31.83 9.98 27.59
N ALA A 119 -32.21 10.91 28.47
CA ALA A 119 -33.05 10.62 29.62
C ALA A 119 -34.41 10.04 29.22
N SER A 120 -34.98 10.49 28.11
CA SER A 120 -36.31 10.06 27.65
C SER A 120 -36.29 8.77 26.82
N TYR A 121 -35.19 8.54 26.09
CA TYR A 121 -35.13 7.55 25.01
C TYR A 121 -33.90 6.64 25.06
N ASN A 122 -33.01 6.81 26.04
CA ASN A 122 -31.67 6.21 26.12
C ASN A 122 -30.78 6.44 24.88
N LEU A 123 -31.17 7.37 24.01
CA LEU A 123 -30.53 7.66 22.74
C LEU A 123 -30.73 9.13 22.38
N THR A 124 -29.71 9.73 21.79
CA THR A 124 -29.78 11.05 21.15
C THR A 124 -29.02 11.03 19.84
N VAL A 125 -29.36 11.97 18.96
CA VAL A 125 -28.50 12.32 17.84
C VAL A 125 -27.34 13.17 18.38
N LEU A 126 -26.11 12.73 18.12
CA LEU A 126 -24.90 13.45 18.50
C LEU A 126 -24.52 14.46 17.42
N LYS A 127 -24.48 14.02 16.16
CA LYS A 127 -24.11 14.85 15.00
C LYS A 127 -24.82 14.39 13.73
N CYS A 128 -25.11 15.35 12.84
CA CYS A 128 -25.47 15.11 11.46
C CYS A 128 -24.35 15.58 10.55
N MET A 129 -23.89 14.73 9.63
CA MET A 129 -22.71 14.98 8.82
C MET A 129 -22.95 14.63 7.36
N GLU A 130 -22.46 15.47 6.45
CA GLU A 130 -22.42 15.16 5.02
C GLU A 130 -21.04 14.56 4.66
N ASN A 131 -21.04 13.39 4.02
CA ASN A 131 -19.79 12.79 3.54
C ASN A 131 -19.32 13.46 2.25
N LEU A 132 -18.08 13.94 2.24
CA LEU A 132 -17.48 14.67 1.11
C LEU A 132 -17.36 13.81 -0.17
N SER A 133 -17.24 12.49 -0.03
CA SER A 133 -16.98 11.57 -1.14
C SER A 133 -18.24 11.17 -1.90
N ASP A 134 -19.34 10.87 -1.19
CA ASP A 134 -20.59 10.39 -1.79
C ASP A 134 -21.77 11.36 -1.61
N ARG A 135 -21.57 12.47 -0.88
CA ARG A 135 -22.58 13.49 -0.57
C ARG A 135 -23.78 12.93 0.20
N GLN A 136 -23.64 11.75 0.78
CA GLN A 136 -24.68 11.15 1.61
C GLN A 136 -24.60 11.71 3.03
N VAL A 137 -25.77 11.81 3.64
CA VAL A 137 -25.90 12.21 5.04
C VAL A 137 -25.64 10.99 5.92
N TYR A 138 -24.89 11.20 6.99
CA TYR A 138 -24.65 10.25 8.05
C TYR A 138 -25.06 10.88 9.37
N ILE A 139 -25.64 10.05 10.24
CA ILE A 139 -26.13 10.46 11.54
C ILE A 139 -25.37 9.64 12.58
N GLU A 140 -24.64 10.35 13.43
CA GLU A 140 -23.99 9.78 14.59
C GLU A 140 -24.95 9.87 15.77
N PHE A 141 -25.18 8.72 16.40
CA PHE A 141 -25.98 8.58 17.60
C PHE A 141 -25.06 8.36 18.79
N LEU A 142 -25.50 8.85 19.95
CA LEU A 142 -24.97 8.48 21.25
C LEU A 142 -26.12 7.94 22.07
N GLY A 143 -25.90 6.86 22.80
CA GLY A 143 -26.80 6.54 23.89
C GLY A 143 -26.17 5.63 24.92
N LEU A 144 -26.97 5.22 25.90
CA LEU A 144 -26.52 4.44 27.05
C LEU A 144 -26.85 2.97 26.84
N ASN A 145 -25.83 2.11 26.92
CA ASN A 145 -26.06 0.66 26.93
C ASN A 145 -26.59 0.19 28.30
N TRP A 146 -26.93 -1.10 28.43
CA TRP A 146 -27.38 -1.72 29.69
C TRP A 146 -26.55 -1.31 30.91
N TYR A 147 -25.22 -1.17 30.74
CA TYR A 147 -24.29 -0.90 31.82
C TYR A 147 -24.18 0.59 32.18
N GLY A 148 -24.96 1.46 31.55
CA GLY A 148 -24.89 2.91 31.72
C GLY A 148 -23.69 3.55 31.02
N ASN A 149 -23.00 2.84 30.12
CA ASN A 149 -21.87 3.39 29.37
C ASN A 149 -22.37 4.07 28.08
N GLY A 150 -21.82 5.25 27.78
CA GLY A 150 -22.02 5.92 26.50
C GLY A 150 -21.44 5.12 25.33
N VAL A 151 -22.27 4.78 24.35
CA VAL A 151 -21.89 4.08 23.12
C VAL A 151 -22.30 4.93 21.93
N THR A 152 -21.35 5.24 21.06
CA THR A 152 -21.62 5.90 19.78
C THR A 152 -21.67 4.91 18.62
N PHE A 153 -22.50 5.22 17.64
CA PHE A 153 -22.55 4.52 16.36
C PHE A 153 -23.07 5.45 15.28
N MET A 154 -22.80 5.11 14.02
CA MET A 154 -23.15 5.94 12.87
C MET A 154 -23.97 5.14 11.87
N LEU A 155 -25.02 5.76 11.34
CA LEU A 155 -25.87 5.21 10.28
C LEU A 155 -25.98 6.18 9.12
N LYS A 156 -26.20 5.65 7.91
CA LYS A 156 -26.60 6.48 6.77
C LYS A 156 -27.97 7.10 7.06
N GLY A 157 -28.22 8.32 6.62
CA GLY A 157 -29.49 9.02 6.85
C GLY A 157 -30.72 8.23 6.38
N SER A 158 -30.59 7.47 5.28
CA SER A 158 -31.64 6.56 4.78
C SER A 158 -31.93 5.37 5.69
N GLU A 159 -31.00 5.00 6.56
CA GLU A 159 -31.08 3.86 7.49
C GLU A 159 -31.31 4.29 8.95
N ALA A 160 -30.92 5.52 9.28
CA ALA A 160 -30.89 6.07 10.63
C ALA A 160 -32.26 6.13 11.32
N PHE A 161 -33.35 6.09 10.56
CA PHE A 161 -34.72 6.16 11.07
C PHE A 161 -35.64 5.09 10.47
N SER A 162 -35.08 3.91 10.18
CA SER A 162 -35.81 2.74 9.71
C SER A 162 -35.70 1.58 10.71
N SER A 163 -36.23 0.41 10.35
CA SER A 163 -36.04 -0.83 11.13
C SER A 163 -34.57 -1.13 11.42
N LYS A 164 -33.66 -0.68 10.55
CA LYS A 164 -32.22 -0.89 10.68
C LYS A 164 -31.62 -0.26 11.93
N LEU A 165 -32.16 0.87 12.39
CA LEU A 165 -31.74 1.50 13.65
C LEU A 165 -31.88 0.53 14.82
N PHE A 166 -33.03 -0.14 14.92
CA PHE A 166 -33.32 -1.07 16.01
C PHE A 166 -32.43 -2.30 15.97
N ASP A 167 -32.11 -2.84 14.78
CA ASP A 167 -31.15 -3.94 14.64
C ASP A 167 -29.78 -3.54 15.22
N VAL A 168 -29.31 -2.33 14.92
CA VAL A 168 -28.00 -1.85 15.38
C VAL A 168 -28.00 -1.57 16.88
N LEU A 169 -29.08 -1.01 17.42
CA LEU A 169 -29.24 -0.80 18.85
C LEU A 169 -29.16 -2.14 19.62
N LEU A 170 -29.86 -3.17 19.14
CA LEU A 170 -29.79 -4.51 19.74
C LEU A 170 -28.37 -5.10 19.68
N ASP A 171 -27.71 -5.04 18.51
CA ASP A 171 -26.32 -5.52 18.33
C ASP A 171 -25.32 -4.78 19.25
N LYS A 172 -25.62 -3.53 19.62
CA LYS A 172 -24.78 -2.68 20.47
C LYS A 172 -25.14 -2.77 21.96
N GLY A 173 -26.12 -3.61 22.32
CA GLY A 173 -26.50 -3.86 23.72
C GLY A 173 -27.33 -2.75 24.37
N PHE A 174 -28.09 -2.01 23.55
CA PHE A 174 -29.08 -1.06 24.04
C PHE A 174 -30.34 -1.78 24.50
N ASP A 175 -30.97 -1.25 25.56
CA ASP A 175 -32.27 -1.72 26.01
C ASP A 175 -33.36 -1.14 25.11
N VAL A 176 -33.58 -1.82 23.99
CA VAL A 176 -34.73 -1.58 23.12
C VAL A 176 -35.78 -2.58 23.53
N ASP A 177 -36.90 -2.12 24.06
CA ASP A 177 -37.98 -3.03 24.41
C ASP A 177 -38.42 -3.80 23.14
N LEU A 178 -38.13 -5.09 23.12
CA LEU A 178 -38.44 -6.00 22.02
C LEU A 178 -39.96 -6.08 21.76
N MET A 179 -40.77 -5.62 22.72
CA MET A 179 -42.24 -5.55 22.65
C MET A 179 -42.77 -4.22 22.10
N MET A 180 -41.93 -3.21 21.81
CA MET A 180 -42.42 -1.91 21.31
C MET A 180 -43.34 -2.10 20.10
N GLY A 181 -44.56 -1.55 20.20
CA GLY A 181 -45.54 -1.57 19.13
C GLY A 181 -45.05 -0.78 17.89
N LYS A 182 -45.64 -1.06 16.73
CA LYS A 182 -45.32 -0.35 15.47
C LYS A 182 -45.44 1.18 15.63
N GLU A 183 -46.47 1.64 16.35
CA GLU A 183 -46.71 3.07 16.59
C GLU A 183 -45.65 3.73 17.48
N GLU A 184 -45.17 3.02 18.50
CA GLU A 184 -44.14 3.52 19.43
C GLU A 184 -42.78 3.63 18.74
N LYS A 185 -42.43 2.66 17.89
CA LYS A 185 -41.21 2.72 17.06
C LYS A 185 -41.25 3.90 16.09
N ILE A 186 -42.41 4.18 15.49
CA ILE A 186 -42.59 5.34 14.62
C ILE A 186 -42.43 6.64 15.41
N ALA A 187 -43.05 6.74 16.59
CA ALA A 187 -42.92 7.92 17.44
C ALA A 187 -41.46 8.17 17.86
N PHE A 188 -40.73 7.11 18.25
CA PHE A 188 -39.31 7.16 18.57
C PHE A 188 -38.47 7.66 17.39
N CYS A 189 -38.64 7.09 16.20
CA CYS A 189 -37.93 7.53 15.00
C CYS A 189 -38.25 9.00 14.66
N ASN A 190 -39.49 9.44 14.84
CA ASN A 190 -39.87 10.84 14.60
C ASN A 190 -39.20 11.80 15.59
N ALA A 191 -39.13 11.45 16.88
CA ALA A 191 -38.41 12.23 17.88
C ALA A 191 -36.92 12.37 17.53
N MET A 192 -36.27 11.26 17.13
CA MET A 192 -34.87 11.29 16.69
C MET A 192 -34.67 12.08 15.39
N LYS A 193 -35.61 12.02 14.44
CA LYS A 193 -35.61 12.86 13.23
C LYS A 193 -35.69 14.35 13.58
N GLU A 194 -36.53 14.73 14.54
CA GLU A 194 -36.61 16.11 15.00
C GLU A 194 -35.31 16.55 15.68
N SER A 195 -34.70 15.69 16.51
CA SER A 195 -33.39 15.94 17.12
C SER A 195 -32.30 16.18 16.06
N ALA A 196 -32.26 15.35 15.00
CA ALA A 196 -31.36 15.54 13.86
C ALA A 196 -31.61 16.88 13.12
N LYS A 197 -32.87 17.27 12.91
CA LYS A 197 -33.21 18.55 12.27
C LYS A 197 -32.70 19.75 13.07
N ARG A 198 -32.74 19.69 14.40
CA ARG A 198 -32.31 20.78 15.29
C ARG A 198 -30.80 21.04 15.22
N LEU A 199 -29.99 19.99 15.08
CA LEU A 199 -28.52 20.11 15.02
C LEU A 199 -28.03 20.85 13.77
N GLY A 200 -28.80 20.83 12.68
CA GLY A 200 -28.50 21.58 11.46
C GLY A 200 -27.28 21.07 10.68
N GLN A 201 -27.03 21.69 9.52
CA GLN A 201 -25.88 21.38 8.67
C GLN A 201 -24.61 22.11 9.13
N GLY A 202 -23.44 21.50 8.93
CA GLY A 202 -22.17 22.16 9.20
C GLY A 202 -21.01 21.22 9.54
N CYS A 203 -21.30 19.97 9.86
CA CYS A 203 -20.30 18.92 10.07
C CYS A 203 -20.16 18.06 8.80
N PHE A 204 -18.95 17.59 8.53
CA PHE A 204 -18.60 16.84 7.33
C PHE A 204 -17.83 15.58 7.68
N LEU A 205 -18.06 14.50 6.95
CA LEU A 205 -17.25 13.30 7.01
C LEU A 205 -16.30 13.24 5.83
N TYR A 206 -15.07 12.85 6.08
CA TYR A 206 -14.13 12.49 5.04
C TYR A 206 -13.65 11.06 5.25
N ASP A 207 -13.53 10.30 4.17
CA ASP A 207 -13.04 8.91 4.19
C ASP A 207 -11.75 8.73 3.37
N GLY A 208 -11.36 9.73 2.58
CA GLY A 208 -10.05 9.84 1.96
C GLY A 208 -9.04 10.60 2.81
N LEU A 209 -7.76 10.49 2.50
CA LEU A 209 -6.65 11.16 3.17
C LEU A 209 -5.86 12.02 2.19
N GLY A 210 -5.29 13.11 2.72
CA GLY A 210 -4.57 14.12 1.96
C GLY A 210 -5.50 15.07 1.21
N TYR A 211 -5.15 15.49 -0.01
CA TYR A 211 -5.88 16.52 -0.76
C TYR A 211 -7.22 16.02 -1.30
N GLN A 212 -8.28 16.67 -0.85
CA GLN A 212 -9.66 16.44 -1.27
C GLN A 212 -10.37 17.78 -1.45
N LEU A 213 -11.51 17.77 -2.13
CA LEU A 213 -12.39 18.93 -2.17
C LEU A 213 -13.22 18.96 -0.89
N ASP A 214 -13.35 20.13 -0.29
CA ASP A 214 -14.23 20.36 0.84
C ASP A 214 -15.68 20.60 0.38
N ALA A 215 -16.55 20.93 1.33
CA ALA A 215 -17.95 21.20 1.06
C ALA A 215 -18.19 22.36 0.07
N LYS A 216 -17.28 23.34 0.02
CA LYS A 216 -17.34 24.49 -0.89
C LYS A 216 -16.70 24.21 -2.25
N GLY A 217 -16.17 23.00 -2.46
CA GLY A 217 -15.38 22.67 -3.64
C GLY A 217 -13.96 23.24 -3.59
N GLU A 218 -13.51 23.73 -2.43
CA GLU A 218 -12.14 24.21 -2.24
C GLU A 218 -11.24 23.03 -1.87
N ARG A 219 -10.00 23.05 -2.37
CA ARG A 219 -9.04 22.00 -2.07
C ARG A 219 -8.52 22.16 -0.64
N LYS A 220 -8.64 21.09 0.15
CA LYS A 220 -8.08 20.99 1.51
C LYS A 220 -7.31 19.71 1.72
N TYR A 221 -6.37 19.73 2.66
CA TYR A 221 -5.57 18.58 3.04
C TYR A 221 -6.04 17.98 4.37
N PHE A 222 -6.49 16.72 4.36
CA PHE A 222 -6.99 16.03 5.55
C PHE A 222 -5.92 15.07 6.13
N PRO A 223 -5.72 15.03 7.47
CA PRO A 223 -6.55 15.64 8.53
C PRO A 223 -6.19 17.09 8.90
N ASP A 224 -5.09 17.65 8.42
CA ASP A 224 -4.51 18.87 9.01
C ASP A 224 -5.37 20.14 8.83
N PHE A 225 -6.20 20.20 7.77
CA PHE A 225 -7.15 21.29 7.50
C PHE A 225 -8.60 20.87 7.71
N ALA A 226 -8.83 19.78 8.44
CA ALA A 226 -10.17 19.34 8.82
C ALA A 226 -10.87 20.46 9.61
N GLY A 227 -10.23 21.05 10.62
CA GLY A 227 -10.95 21.95 11.53
C GLY A 227 -11.95 21.17 12.40
N GLU A 228 -12.69 21.87 13.27
CA GLU A 228 -13.53 21.23 14.29
C GLU A 228 -14.79 20.55 13.72
N ASN A 229 -15.17 20.90 12.49
CA ASN A 229 -16.40 20.44 11.85
C ASN A 229 -16.20 19.20 10.97
N TYR A 230 -15.03 18.57 10.97
CA TYR A 230 -14.74 17.48 10.04
C TYR A 230 -14.28 16.24 10.80
N ASP A 231 -15.00 15.15 10.60
CA ASP A 231 -14.73 13.87 11.23
C ASP A 231 -14.22 12.85 10.21
N TYR A 232 -13.33 11.97 10.66
CA TYR A 232 -12.76 10.93 9.81
C TYR A 232 -13.58 9.64 9.91
N ALA A 233 -14.13 9.20 8.78
CA ALA A 233 -14.93 7.97 8.68
C ALA A 233 -14.09 6.72 8.34
N GLY A 234 -12.77 6.84 8.19
CA GLY A 234 -11.91 5.73 7.84
C GLY A 234 -11.36 4.96 9.04
N ASP A 235 -10.65 3.89 8.75
CA ASP A 235 -10.23 2.88 9.73
C ASP A 235 -8.84 3.12 10.32
N VAL A 236 -8.11 4.14 9.86
CA VAL A 236 -6.74 4.44 10.29
C VAL A 236 -6.65 5.59 11.30
N ASP A 237 -5.77 5.42 12.29
CA ASP A 237 -5.49 6.41 13.31
C ASP A 237 -4.46 7.43 12.80
N ILE A 238 -5.01 8.51 12.26
CA ILE A 238 -4.28 9.67 11.75
C ILE A 238 -4.22 10.81 12.76
N LYS A 239 -4.87 10.67 13.93
CA LYS A 239 -4.87 11.71 14.95
C LYS A 239 -3.48 11.78 15.57
N ALA A 240 -2.96 12.99 15.73
CA ALA A 240 -1.64 13.18 16.28
C ALA A 240 -1.57 12.66 17.73
N SER A 241 -0.55 11.85 18.02
CA SER A 241 -0.33 11.25 19.35
C SER A 241 1.04 11.63 19.90
N GLY A 242 1.17 11.72 21.23
CA GLY A 242 2.40 12.15 21.89
C GLY A 242 2.70 13.64 21.68
N ARG A 243 3.96 13.98 21.38
CA ARG A 243 4.40 15.38 21.23
C ARG A 243 5.28 15.59 19.99
N ALA A 244 4.96 16.59 19.16
CA ALA A 244 5.76 17.00 18.01
C ALA A 244 7.25 17.25 18.36
N LYS A 245 7.52 17.88 19.51
CA LYS A 245 8.89 18.14 19.98
C LYS A 245 9.68 16.86 20.25
N LYS A 246 9.03 15.80 20.76
CA LYS A 246 9.69 14.51 21.01
C LYS A 246 10.01 13.79 19.70
N TRP A 247 9.13 13.88 18.70
CA TRP A 247 9.43 13.39 17.36
C TRP A 247 10.64 14.13 16.75
N ALA A 248 10.67 15.45 16.87
CA ALA A 248 11.80 16.25 16.37
C ALA A 248 13.11 15.94 17.13
N SER A 249 13.07 15.71 18.45
CA SER A 249 14.24 15.23 19.20
C SER A 249 14.72 13.86 18.70
N MET A 250 13.82 12.92 18.43
CA MET A 250 14.17 11.62 17.82
C MET A 250 14.87 11.82 16.48
N TYR A 251 14.37 12.73 15.63
CA TYR A 251 15.03 13.06 14.37
C TYR A 251 16.47 13.54 14.59
N ASN A 252 16.68 14.54 15.46
CA ASN A 252 18.04 15.08 15.67
C ASN A 252 19.01 14.06 16.28
N GLU A 253 18.53 13.22 17.19
CA GLU A 253 19.40 12.28 17.93
C GLU A 253 19.73 11.03 17.12
N TRP A 254 18.78 10.53 16.32
CA TRP A 254 18.89 9.20 15.71
C TRP A 254 18.79 9.18 14.19
N VAL A 255 18.38 10.28 13.54
CA VAL A 255 18.19 10.35 12.08
C VAL A 255 19.16 11.33 11.42
N SER A 256 19.33 12.52 12.00
CA SER A 256 20.20 13.56 11.44
C SER A 256 21.65 13.07 11.33
N GLY A 257 22.28 13.35 10.19
CA GLY A 257 23.61 12.87 9.84
C GLY A 257 23.65 11.45 9.27
N HIS A 258 22.52 10.73 9.22
CA HIS A 258 22.42 9.41 8.60
C HIS A 258 21.69 9.50 7.25
N ALA A 259 22.48 9.56 6.17
CA ALA A 259 22.02 9.81 4.80
C ALA A 259 20.74 9.05 4.38
N LYS A 260 20.67 7.75 4.67
CA LYS A 260 19.50 6.92 4.31
C LYS A 260 18.26 7.25 5.13
N LEU A 261 18.40 7.57 6.41
CA LEU A 261 17.26 7.93 7.25
C LEU A 261 16.74 9.34 6.92
N GLU A 262 17.63 10.28 6.60
CA GLU A 262 17.23 11.60 6.08
C GLU A 262 16.50 11.47 4.73
N LEU A 263 17.03 10.62 3.84
CA LEU A 263 16.37 10.30 2.57
C LEU A 263 14.97 9.70 2.80
N VAL A 264 14.80 8.81 3.77
CA VAL A 264 13.48 8.24 4.14
C VAL A 264 12.49 9.34 4.55
N VAL A 265 12.91 10.31 5.36
CA VAL A 265 12.06 11.45 5.77
C VAL A 265 11.71 12.33 4.55
N ALA A 266 12.68 12.63 3.69
CA ALA A 266 12.44 13.40 2.47
C ALA A 266 11.44 12.69 1.54
N ILE A 267 11.62 11.39 1.31
CA ILE A 267 10.72 10.55 0.51
C ILE A 267 9.31 10.57 1.09
N ALA A 268 9.17 10.38 2.39
CA ALA A 268 7.86 10.35 3.05
C ALA A 268 7.05 11.63 2.80
N LEU A 269 7.73 12.78 2.73
CA LEU A 269 7.12 14.09 2.52
C LEU A 269 6.85 14.43 1.05
N THR A 270 7.25 13.57 0.11
CA THR A 270 7.00 13.83 -1.32
C THR A 270 5.54 13.72 -1.72
N ALA A 271 4.72 12.92 -1.03
CA ALA A 271 3.31 12.71 -1.40
C ALA A 271 2.51 14.03 -1.61
N PRO A 272 2.46 14.97 -0.65
CA PRO A 272 1.80 16.25 -0.86
C PRO A 272 2.47 17.13 -1.93
N VAL A 273 3.79 17.03 -2.12
CA VAL A 273 4.52 17.80 -3.14
C VAL A 273 4.18 17.30 -4.55
N ILE A 274 4.11 15.97 -4.76
CA ILE A 274 3.72 15.37 -6.04
C ILE A 274 2.34 15.86 -6.46
N TYR A 275 1.40 15.93 -5.52
CA TYR A 275 0.06 16.44 -5.78
C TYR A 275 0.08 17.90 -6.27
N ARG A 276 0.83 18.78 -5.58
CA ARG A 276 0.94 20.20 -5.94
C ARG A 276 1.65 20.42 -7.27
N ILE A 277 2.73 19.68 -7.55
CA ILE A 277 3.44 19.77 -8.83
C ILE A 277 2.54 19.32 -9.99
N ASN A 278 1.74 18.28 -9.80
CA ASN A 278 0.81 17.78 -10.82
C ASN A 278 -0.25 18.80 -11.28
N GLN A 279 -0.43 19.91 -10.57
CA GLN A 279 -1.35 20.98 -10.97
C GLN A 279 -0.85 21.75 -12.19
N PHE A 280 0.47 21.78 -12.41
CA PHE A 280 1.09 22.52 -13.51
C PHE A 280 2.08 21.68 -14.34
N GLN A 281 2.53 20.53 -13.83
CA GLN A 281 3.46 19.63 -14.51
C GLN A 281 3.05 18.17 -14.25
N PRO A 282 2.53 17.45 -15.25
CA PRO A 282 2.14 16.05 -15.08
C PRO A 282 3.34 15.17 -14.71
N ILE A 283 3.35 14.64 -13.50
CA ILE A 283 4.35 13.68 -13.00
C ILE A 283 3.64 12.47 -12.41
N GLY A 284 4.21 11.29 -12.63
CA GLY A 284 3.64 10.05 -12.07
C GLY A 284 3.79 9.97 -10.55
N ASN A 285 3.12 8.98 -9.96
CA ASN A 285 3.32 8.63 -8.56
C ASN A 285 4.73 8.14 -8.32
N PHE A 286 5.22 8.38 -7.10
CA PHE A 286 6.54 7.93 -6.69
C PHE A 286 6.43 6.59 -5.98
N LEU A 287 7.00 5.56 -6.59
CA LEU A 287 7.11 4.24 -6.00
C LEU A 287 8.56 3.99 -5.58
N VAL A 288 8.77 3.55 -4.36
CA VAL A 288 10.09 3.19 -3.85
C VAL A 288 10.02 1.91 -3.04
N SER A 289 11.01 1.04 -3.18
CA SER A 289 11.17 -0.15 -2.36
C SER A 289 12.46 -0.09 -1.56
N PHE A 290 12.36 -0.32 -0.26
CA PHE A 290 13.48 -0.57 0.63
C PHE A 290 13.81 -2.06 0.57
N ILE A 291 14.95 -2.40 -0.02
CA ILE A 291 15.34 -3.79 -0.29
C ILE A 291 16.52 -4.24 0.58
N GLY A 292 16.74 -5.54 0.73
CA GLY A 292 17.94 -6.10 1.36
C GLY A 292 17.63 -7.09 2.47
N GLU A 293 18.67 -7.69 3.05
CA GLU A 293 18.54 -8.77 4.05
C GLU A 293 17.71 -8.36 5.27
N SER A 294 17.14 -9.35 5.96
CA SER A 294 16.41 -9.13 7.20
C SER A 294 17.27 -8.40 8.25
N SER A 295 16.62 -7.70 9.18
CA SER A 295 17.29 -6.99 10.29
C SER A 295 18.20 -5.80 9.89
N THR A 296 18.04 -5.25 8.69
CA THR A 296 18.79 -4.08 8.18
C THR A 296 18.10 -2.72 8.39
N GLY A 297 17.05 -2.67 9.24
CA GLY A 297 16.33 -1.44 9.57
C GLY A 297 15.22 -1.02 8.60
N LYS A 298 14.88 -1.82 7.58
CA LYS A 298 13.86 -1.47 6.56
C LYS A 298 12.48 -1.15 7.15
N THR A 299 11.95 -2.04 7.99
CA THR A 299 10.66 -1.81 8.66
C THR A 299 10.75 -0.61 9.60
N THR A 300 11.88 -0.40 10.28
CA THR A 300 12.10 0.80 11.10
C THR A 300 12.01 2.08 10.27
N ALA A 301 12.66 2.11 9.12
CA ALA A 301 12.61 3.22 8.18
C ALA A 301 11.17 3.46 7.67
N LEU A 302 10.42 2.40 7.36
CA LEU A 302 9.01 2.53 7.00
C LEU A 302 8.17 3.10 8.15
N GLN A 303 8.39 2.64 9.39
CA GLN A 303 7.70 3.17 10.56
C GLN A 303 8.04 4.65 10.83
N LEU A 304 9.30 5.04 10.65
CA LEU A 304 9.73 6.44 10.71
C LEU A 304 8.97 7.27 9.67
N ALA A 305 8.91 6.82 8.41
CA ALA A 305 8.19 7.50 7.34
C ALA A 305 6.70 7.66 7.64
N LEU A 306 6.03 6.59 8.10
CA LEU A 306 4.60 6.62 8.41
C LEU A 306 4.27 7.48 9.63
N SER A 307 5.18 7.55 10.61
CA SER A 307 4.98 8.35 11.83
C SER A 307 4.81 9.85 11.57
N ILE A 308 5.25 10.34 10.40
CA ILE A 308 5.03 11.71 9.94
C ILE A 308 3.52 12.01 9.79
N TYR A 309 2.74 11.01 9.38
CA TYR A 309 1.33 11.15 9.01
C TYR A 309 0.35 10.56 10.03
N GLY A 310 0.73 9.52 10.77
CA GLY A 310 -0.16 8.85 11.72
C GLY A 310 0.46 7.61 12.34
N LYS A 311 -0.36 6.74 12.93
CA LYS A 311 0.10 5.58 13.71
C LYS A 311 0.93 4.59 12.85
N PRO A 312 2.24 4.39 13.12
CA PRO A 312 3.12 3.62 12.25
C PRO A 312 3.16 2.11 12.59
N THR A 313 1.99 1.50 12.82
CA THR A 313 1.87 0.06 13.15
C THR A 313 1.15 -0.71 12.06
N ARG A 314 1.24 -2.05 12.11
CA ARG A 314 0.31 -2.94 11.39
C ARG A 314 -0.96 -3.15 12.22
N GLY A 315 -2.11 -3.25 11.56
CA GLY A 315 -3.40 -3.54 12.19
C GLY A 315 -3.89 -2.46 13.17
N ASN A 316 -5.10 -2.61 13.69
CA ASN A 316 -5.74 -1.75 14.69
C ASN A 316 -5.51 -0.24 14.45
N GLY A 317 -5.97 0.23 13.28
CA GLY A 317 -5.82 1.62 12.84
C GLY A 317 -4.41 2.05 12.46
N GLY A 318 -3.47 1.13 12.28
CA GLY A 318 -2.13 1.46 11.81
C GLY A 318 -2.06 1.77 10.32
N LEU A 319 -1.16 2.69 9.94
CA LEU A 319 -0.90 3.07 8.54
C LEU A 319 -0.02 2.06 7.78
N MET A 320 0.63 1.13 8.47
CA MET A 320 1.51 0.15 7.84
C MET A 320 0.71 -1.07 7.41
N ASP A 321 0.56 -1.24 6.11
CA ASP A 321 -0.20 -2.34 5.53
C ASP A 321 0.73 -3.39 4.93
N THR A 322 0.16 -4.44 4.38
CA THR A 322 0.83 -5.51 3.65
C THR A 322 0.11 -5.70 2.31
N LEU A 323 0.75 -6.33 1.34
CA LEU A 323 0.08 -6.63 0.05
C LEU A 323 -0.82 -7.88 0.13
N HIS A 324 -1.43 -8.13 1.31
CA HIS A 324 -2.36 -9.23 1.54
C HIS A 324 -3.77 -8.81 1.10
N GLY A 325 -4.05 -8.92 -0.19
CA GLY A 325 -5.37 -8.61 -0.73
C GLY A 325 -5.47 -8.78 -2.24
N THR A 326 -6.66 -8.58 -2.79
CA THR A 326 -6.82 -8.50 -4.24
C THR A 326 -6.20 -7.19 -4.76
N VAL A 327 -5.67 -7.20 -5.99
CA VAL A 327 -5.09 -6.00 -6.62
C VAL A 327 -6.07 -4.82 -6.58
N ASN A 328 -7.37 -5.09 -6.80
CA ASN A 328 -8.41 -4.06 -6.77
C ASN A 328 -8.60 -3.45 -5.38
N ALA A 329 -8.59 -4.26 -4.31
CA ALA A 329 -8.72 -3.76 -2.94
C ALA A 329 -7.54 -2.86 -2.56
N ILE A 330 -6.32 -3.30 -2.85
CA ILE A 330 -5.09 -2.53 -2.59
C ILE A 330 -5.09 -1.23 -3.41
N THR A 331 -5.46 -1.31 -4.69
CA THR A 331 -5.55 -0.13 -5.56
C THR A 331 -6.59 0.86 -5.03
N ASN A 332 -7.76 0.40 -4.59
CA ASN A 332 -8.79 1.26 -4.02
C ASN A 332 -8.33 1.93 -2.71
N SER A 333 -7.59 1.22 -1.85
CA SER A 333 -7.01 1.80 -0.63
C SER A 333 -6.03 2.94 -0.95
N ILE A 334 -5.17 2.77 -1.94
CA ILE A 334 -4.23 3.81 -2.40
C ILE A 334 -4.97 4.99 -3.05
N ARG A 335 -6.05 4.74 -3.80
CA ARG A 335 -6.86 5.78 -4.46
C ARG A 335 -7.44 6.78 -3.46
N LYS A 336 -7.82 6.32 -2.28
CA LYS A 336 -8.35 7.18 -1.21
C LYS A 336 -7.25 8.03 -0.53
N LYS A 337 -5.98 7.93 -0.90
CA LYS A 337 -4.83 8.55 -0.22
C LYS A 337 -4.10 9.56 -1.11
N ASN A 338 -4.82 10.56 -1.60
CA ASN A 338 -4.32 11.55 -2.56
C ASN A 338 -3.40 12.58 -1.88
N GLY A 339 -2.13 12.66 -2.24
CA GLY A 339 -1.15 13.47 -1.53
C GLY A 339 -0.79 12.95 -0.14
N PHE A 340 -1.12 11.68 0.15
CA PHE A 340 -0.84 11.02 1.42
C PHE A 340 0.09 9.83 1.22
N LEU A 341 0.88 9.45 2.22
CA LEU A 341 1.87 8.38 2.11
C LEU A 341 1.23 6.99 2.22
N ASN A 342 1.60 6.07 1.32
CA ASN A 342 1.27 4.64 1.42
C ASN A 342 2.50 3.84 1.86
N GLY A 343 2.31 2.90 2.79
CA GLY A 343 3.38 2.06 3.31
C GLY A 343 3.00 0.58 3.34
N PHE A 344 3.72 -0.24 2.58
CA PHE A 344 3.51 -1.68 2.50
C PHE A 344 4.76 -2.43 2.97
N ASP A 345 4.62 -3.21 4.03
CA ASP A 345 5.69 -4.02 4.60
C ASP A 345 5.69 -5.44 4.00
N GLU A 346 6.86 -6.04 3.81
CA GLU A 346 7.08 -7.42 3.33
C GLU A 346 6.47 -7.75 1.95
N ALA A 347 6.56 -6.81 1.03
CA ALA A 347 5.92 -6.86 -0.29
C ALA A 347 6.23 -8.13 -1.11
N THR A 348 7.47 -8.62 -1.10
CA THR A 348 7.87 -9.82 -1.85
C THR A 348 7.42 -11.12 -1.18
N GLY A 349 7.43 -11.20 0.15
CA GLY A 349 7.07 -12.41 0.88
C GLY A 349 5.61 -12.83 0.66
N THR A 350 4.74 -11.84 0.46
CA THR A 350 3.30 -12.03 0.25
C THR A 350 2.95 -12.47 -1.18
N LEU A 351 3.61 -11.93 -2.22
CA LEU A 351 3.23 -12.13 -3.63
C LEU A 351 3.97 -13.28 -4.33
N LEU A 352 5.21 -13.59 -3.92
CA LEU A 352 6.08 -14.59 -4.57
C LEU A 352 5.59 -16.04 -4.43
N LYS A 353 4.62 -16.32 -3.55
CA LYS A 353 4.03 -17.67 -3.41
C LYS A 353 3.15 -18.06 -4.61
N SER A 354 2.77 -17.09 -5.45
CA SER A 354 2.01 -17.35 -6.67
C SER A 354 2.95 -17.36 -7.88
N GLY A 355 2.85 -18.38 -8.75
CA GLY A 355 3.58 -18.43 -10.03
C GLY A 355 3.22 -17.31 -11.03
N LYS A 356 2.51 -16.28 -10.58
CA LYS A 356 2.06 -15.08 -11.32
C LYS A 356 2.60 -13.78 -10.71
N ALA A 357 3.49 -13.85 -9.73
CA ALA A 357 4.02 -12.67 -9.01
C ALA A 357 4.51 -11.56 -9.95
N SER A 358 5.17 -11.92 -11.05
CA SER A 358 5.72 -11.00 -12.03
C SER A 358 4.64 -10.25 -12.84
N GLU A 359 3.51 -10.89 -13.15
CA GLU A 359 2.36 -10.26 -13.81
C GLU A 359 1.63 -9.30 -12.85
N ILE A 360 1.46 -9.73 -11.60
CA ILE A 360 0.83 -8.92 -10.55
C ILE A 360 1.63 -7.65 -10.31
N TRP A 361 2.96 -7.77 -10.18
CA TRP A 361 3.84 -6.62 -9.98
C TRP A 361 3.86 -5.66 -11.17
N ASN A 362 3.90 -6.16 -12.41
CA ASN A 362 3.82 -5.31 -13.60
C ASN A 362 2.52 -4.49 -13.62
N ASN A 363 1.38 -5.14 -13.31
CA ASN A 363 0.08 -4.47 -13.27
C ASN A 363 0.00 -3.47 -12.10
N MET A 364 0.46 -3.84 -10.90
CA MET A 364 0.48 -2.95 -9.73
C MET A 364 1.38 -1.72 -9.95
N ILE A 365 2.60 -1.90 -10.45
CA ILE A 365 3.50 -0.76 -10.72
C ILE A 365 2.90 0.16 -11.78
N TYR A 366 2.29 -0.39 -12.83
CA TYR A 366 1.63 0.41 -13.85
C TYR A 366 0.46 1.21 -13.26
N ASP A 367 -0.48 0.52 -12.59
CA ASP A 367 -1.69 1.11 -12.03
C ASP A 367 -1.32 2.16 -10.95
N PHE A 368 -0.34 1.88 -10.09
CA PHE A 368 0.08 2.84 -9.07
C PHE A 368 0.86 4.01 -9.66
N SER A 369 1.77 3.79 -10.61
CA SER A 369 2.61 4.87 -11.15
C SER A 369 1.86 5.92 -11.97
N THR A 370 0.77 5.52 -12.61
CA THR A 370 -0.03 6.41 -13.46
C THR A 370 -1.03 7.21 -12.63
N GLY A 371 -1.50 6.65 -11.51
CA GLY A 371 -2.52 7.29 -10.68
C GLY A 371 -3.87 7.43 -11.38
N GLU A 372 -4.03 6.89 -12.59
CA GLU A 372 -5.23 7.03 -13.41
C GLU A 372 -6.25 5.92 -13.11
N ASP A 373 -7.53 6.26 -13.20
CA ASP A 373 -8.61 5.29 -13.12
C ASP A 373 -8.79 4.49 -14.42
N LYS A 374 -9.06 3.19 -14.29
CA LYS A 374 -9.59 2.42 -15.42
C LYS A 374 -11.01 2.90 -15.62
N LYS A 375 -11.33 3.41 -16.82
CA LYS A 375 -12.68 3.88 -17.17
C LYS A 375 -13.72 2.81 -16.78
N ARG A 376 -14.64 3.17 -15.89
CA ARG A 376 -15.82 2.37 -15.57
C ARG A 376 -17.06 3.20 -15.85
N MET A 377 -18.05 2.53 -16.43
CA MET A 377 -19.39 3.06 -16.62
C MET A 377 -20.13 2.83 -15.31
N ARG A 378 -20.85 3.84 -14.82
CA ARG A 378 -21.80 3.69 -13.71
C ARG A 378 -23.00 2.86 -14.18
N SER A 379 -23.79 2.34 -13.24
CA SER A 379 -25.05 1.63 -13.52
C SER A 379 -26.08 2.51 -14.24
N ASP A 380 -25.97 3.83 -14.11
CA ASP A 380 -26.77 4.84 -14.80
C ASP A 380 -26.25 5.19 -16.22
N LEU A 381 -25.29 4.41 -16.75
CA LEU A 381 -24.64 4.61 -18.06
C LEU A 381 -23.78 5.89 -18.18
N SER A 382 -23.59 6.66 -17.12
CA SER A 382 -22.65 7.78 -17.09
C SER A 382 -21.20 7.30 -16.92
N MET A 383 -20.24 8.05 -17.45
CA MET A 383 -18.83 7.77 -17.23
C MET A 383 -18.41 8.33 -15.86
N ASN A 384 -17.74 7.53 -15.04
CA ASN A 384 -17.13 8.06 -13.82
C ASN A 384 -16.15 9.19 -14.17
N GLU A 385 -16.22 10.32 -13.48
CA GLU A 385 -15.19 11.35 -13.55
C GLU A 385 -13.83 10.72 -13.20
N ARG A 386 -12.77 11.14 -13.90
CA ARG A 386 -11.43 10.58 -13.70
C ARG A 386 -10.95 10.94 -12.30
N SER A 387 -10.99 9.99 -11.37
CA SER A 387 -10.28 10.15 -10.11
C SER A 387 -8.81 9.84 -10.34
N CYS A 388 -7.99 10.89 -10.39
CA CYS A 388 -6.53 10.78 -10.40
C CYS A 388 -6.01 10.87 -8.96
N CYS A 389 -5.26 9.86 -8.52
CA CYS A 389 -4.60 9.84 -7.21
C CYS A 389 -3.10 10.05 -7.39
N TYR A 390 -2.58 11.15 -6.83
CA TYR A 390 -1.18 11.54 -6.84
C TYR A 390 -0.54 11.32 -5.48
N SER A 391 0.33 10.33 -5.33
CA SER A 391 0.82 9.87 -4.02
C SER A 391 2.22 9.26 -4.10
N THR A 392 2.79 8.97 -2.94
CA THR A 392 4.03 8.21 -2.76
C THR A 392 3.72 6.88 -2.09
N THR A 393 4.33 5.81 -2.57
CA THR A 393 4.21 4.48 -2.01
C THR A 393 5.58 3.91 -1.69
N ILE A 394 5.77 3.55 -0.43
CA ILE A 394 6.97 2.86 0.06
C ILE A 394 6.64 1.38 0.26
N PHE A 395 7.48 0.52 -0.31
CA PHE A 395 7.50 -0.91 -0.06
C PHE A 395 8.71 -1.28 0.80
N THR A 396 8.62 -2.37 1.56
CA THR A 396 9.80 -3.09 2.03
C THR A 396 9.84 -4.49 1.43
N SER A 397 11.02 -4.96 1.06
CA SER A 397 11.20 -6.32 0.55
C SER A 397 12.58 -6.87 0.90
N GLU A 398 12.70 -8.20 0.92
CA GLU A 398 14.02 -8.83 1.06
C GLU A 398 14.76 -8.88 -0.28
N LEU A 399 14.00 -9.11 -1.36
CA LEU A 399 14.50 -9.22 -2.72
C LEU A 399 14.10 -7.99 -3.55
N SER A 400 14.84 -7.75 -4.62
CA SER A 400 14.47 -6.76 -5.62
C SER A 400 13.12 -7.11 -6.25
N ILE A 401 12.19 -6.16 -6.21
CA ILE A 401 10.92 -6.23 -6.93
C ILE A 401 11.20 -6.06 -8.41
N ILE A 402 12.13 -5.17 -8.79
CA ILE A 402 12.51 -4.93 -10.20
C ILE A 402 13.01 -6.22 -10.85
N GLU A 403 13.86 -7.00 -10.18
CA GLU A 403 14.34 -8.29 -10.67
C GLU A 403 13.22 -9.33 -10.82
N SER A 404 12.13 -9.19 -10.04
CA SER A 404 10.96 -10.07 -10.11
C SER A 404 9.98 -9.71 -11.23
N LEU A 405 10.11 -8.54 -11.86
CA LEU A 405 9.23 -8.11 -12.94
C LEU A 405 9.44 -8.99 -14.17
N ASN A 406 8.33 -9.41 -14.79
CA ASN A 406 8.40 -10.05 -16.10
C ASN A 406 8.89 -8.96 -17.04
N ASN A 407 10.14 -9.11 -17.44
CA ASN A 407 11.03 -8.21 -18.13
C ASN A 407 10.42 -7.39 -19.32
N SER A 408 9.19 -7.63 -19.77
CA SER A 408 8.57 -7.06 -20.97
C SER A 408 8.38 -5.53 -21.02
N ILE A 409 8.71 -4.75 -19.98
CA ILE A 409 8.42 -3.31 -19.95
C ILE A 409 9.58 -2.54 -19.31
N GLU A 410 10.69 -2.36 -20.03
CA GLU A 410 11.87 -1.61 -19.55
C GLU A 410 11.52 -0.17 -19.06
N GLY A 411 10.42 0.41 -19.56
CA GLY A 411 9.90 1.70 -19.09
C GLY A 411 9.16 1.64 -17.74
N GLN A 412 8.73 0.46 -17.27
CA GLN A 412 8.10 0.29 -15.97
C GLN A 412 9.11 0.17 -14.83
N ALA A 413 10.28 -0.45 -15.08
CA ALA A 413 11.32 -0.61 -14.06
C ALA A 413 11.73 0.73 -13.44
N VAL A 414 11.84 1.80 -14.24
CA VAL A 414 12.25 3.14 -13.77
C VAL A 414 11.15 3.92 -13.04
N ARG A 415 9.95 3.32 -12.85
CA ARG A 415 8.87 3.90 -12.04
C ARG A 415 8.98 3.53 -10.57
N LEU A 416 9.68 2.44 -10.29
CA LEU A 416 9.97 1.95 -8.95
C LEU A 416 11.46 2.16 -8.71
N LEU A 417 11.82 2.93 -7.68
CA LEU A 417 13.21 3.05 -7.25
C LEU A 417 13.48 2.04 -6.15
N GLU A 418 14.67 1.45 -6.15
CA GLU A 418 15.08 0.53 -5.08
C GLU A 418 16.24 1.16 -4.30
N ILE A 419 16.08 1.18 -2.98
CA ILE A 419 17.10 1.64 -2.03
C ILE A 419 17.56 0.42 -1.24
N GLU A 420 18.82 0.06 -1.44
CA GLU A 420 19.43 -1.09 -0.77
C GLU A 420 19.67 -0.82 0.72
N GLY A 421 19.50 -1.87 1.52
CA GLY A 421 19.40 -1.85 2.98
C GLY A 421 20.63 -1.34 3.73
N GLY A 422 20.56 -1.42 5.06
CA GLY A 422 21.49 -0.74 5.96
C GLY A 422 20.97 0.66 6.30
N PHE A 423 19.69 0.76 6.64
CA PHE A 423 19.04 2.02 7.01
C PHE A 423 19.45 2.50 8.39
N THR A 424 19.72 1.57 9.30
CA THR A 424 20.18 1.86 10.66
C THR A 424 21.55 1.24 10.86
N ASP A 425 22.47 1.99 11.43
CA ASP A 425 23.86 1.57 11.67
C ASP A 425 23.95 0.55 12.81
N THR A 426 23.05 0.66 13.79
CA THR A 426 23.03 -0.21 14.98
C THR A 426 21.62 -0.69 15.33
N PRO A 427 21.48 -1.85 16.00
CA PRO A 427 20.21 -2.29 16.56
C PRO A 427 19.59 -1.29 17.55
N GLU A 428 20.41 -0.56 18.30
CA GLU A 428 19.95 0.43 19.28
C GLU A 428 19.29 1.64 18.60
N GLN A 429 19.93 2.20 17.57
CA GLN A 429 19.32 3.25 16.75
C GLN A 429 17.98 2.79 16.17
N SER A 430 17.93 1.55 15.66
CA SER A 430 16.69 0.96 15.16
C SER A 430 15.60 0.90 16.23
N ASN A 431 15.92 0.41 17.42
CA ASN A 431 14.96 0.26 18.51
C ASN A 431 14.44 1.61 19.03
N GLU A 432 15.32 2.61 19.20
CA GLU A 432 14.92 3.94 19.67
C GLU A 432 14.06 4.68 18.64
N ILE A 433 14.39 4.61 17.34
CA ILE A 433 13.55 5.16 16.28
C ILE A 433 12.15 4.53 16.32
N LYS A 434 12.04 3.19 16.40
CA LYS A 434 10.73 2.51 16.49
C LYS A 434 9.94 2.99 17.69
N LYS A 435 10.53 2.91 18.88
CA LYS A 435 9.89 3.27 20.15
C LYS A 435 9.38 4.71 20.15
N LEU A 436 10.20 5.66 19.69
CA LEU A 436 9.85 7.07 19.69
C LEU A 436 8.84 7.42 18.58
N SER A 437 8.90 6.75 17.43
CA SER A 437 7.92 6.89 16.35
C SER A 437 6.54 6.32 16.73
N LEU A 438 6.50 5.23 17.50
CA LEU A 438 5.26 4.64 18.01
C LEU A 438 4.60 5.50 19.11
N ALA A 439 5.41 6.21 19.89
CA ALA A 439 4.91 7.05 20.98
C ALA A 439 4.60 8.50 20.54
N ASN A 440 5.09 8.94 19.38
CA ASN A 440 4.91 10.30 18.89
C ASN A 440 4.73 10.25 17.38
N TYR A 441 3.54 10.53 16.86
CA TYR A 441 3.26 10.45 15.42
C TYR A 441 2.14 11.40 15.00
N GLY A 442 1.94 11.57 13.69
CA GLY A 442 0.86 12.37 13.09
C GLY A 442 1.06 13.89 13.17
N TRP A 443 2.24 14.36 13.59
CA TRP A 443 2.50 15.79 13.78
C TRP A 443 3.08 16.48 12.55
N ILE A 444 4.00 15.81 11.84
CA ILE A 444 4.94 16.49 10.93
C ILE A 444 4.29 16.82 9.58
N ALA A 445 3.48 15.92 9.04
CA ALA A 445 2.79 16.12 7.76
C ALA A 445 2.02 17.44 7.73
N GLY A 446 1.29 17.76 8.80
CA GLY A 446 0.51 18.99 8.87
C GLY A 446 1.36 20.26 8.84
N TYR A 447 2.44 20.31 9.65
CA TYR A 447 3.34 21.47 9.60
C TYR A 447 4.04 21.63 8.25
N PHE A 448 4.38 20.50 7.61
CA PHE A 448 4.94 20.48 6.27
C PHE A 448 3.95 21.04 5.23
N VAL A 449 2.72 20.53 5.19
CA VAL A 449 1.72 20.99 4.24
C VAL A 449 1.39 22.47 4.44
N ARG A 450 1.27 22.95 5.68
CA ARG A 450 1.12 24.39 5.95
C ARG A 450 2.25 25.25 5.42
N ARG A 451 3.49 24.74 5.36
CA ARG A 451 4.61 25.45 4.73
C ARG A 451 4.53 25.36 3.21
N LEU A 452 4.20 24.20 2.66
CA LEU A 452 4.02 23.97 1.22
C LEU A 452 2.93 24.90 0.64
N GLU A 453 1.78 25.01 1.32
CA GLU A 453 0.64 25.84 0.89
C GLU A 453 0.93 27.34 0.87
N LYS A 454 2.03 27.80 1.48
CA LYS A 454 2.47 29.20 1.37
C LYS A 454 3.21 29.51 0.07
N LEU A 455 3.62 28.49 -0.67
CA LEU A 455 4.19 28.66 -2.01
C LEU A 455 3.05 28.69 -3.01
N ASP A 456 3.05 29.70 -3.87
CA ASP A 456 2.22 29.65 -5.06
C ASP A 456 2.80 28.66 -6.09
N ASP A 457 2.05 28.42 -7.16
CA ASP A 457 2.42 27.43 -8.16
C ASP A 457 3.62 27.87 -9.02
N ASP A 458 3.91 29.16 -9.12
CA ASP A 458 5.07 29.68 -9.86
C ASP A 458 6.34 29.51 -9.03
N ASP A 459 6.32 29.89 -7.74
CA ASP A 459 7.40 29.66 -6.79
C ASP A 459 7.76 28.18 -6.67
N LEU A 460 6.75 27.31 -6.55
CA LEU A 460 6.96 25.87 -6.46
C LEU A 460 7.55 25.30 -7.76
N ARG A 461 7.14 25.82 -8.92
CA ARG A 461 7.70 25.43 -10.22
C ARG A 461 9.16 25.84 -10.37
N GLU A 462 9.51 27.07 -9.97
CA GLU A 462 10.89 27.54 -9.98
C GLU A 462 11.78 26.70 -9.06
N LEU A 463 11.30 26.41 -7.85
CA LEU A 463 12.00 25.55 -6.90
C LEU A 463 12.21 24.14 -7.46
N TYR A 464 11.19 23.56 -8.08
CA TYR A 464 11.26 22.24 -8.71
C TYR A 464 12.29 22.18 -9.84
N GLU A 465 12.25 23.15 -10.77
CA GLU A 465 13.20 23.20 -11.89
C GLU A 465 14.63 23.46 -11.41
N ALA A 466 14.82 24.28 -10.37
CA ALA A 466 16.14 24.48 -9.76
C ALA A 466 16.69 23.18 -9.14
N CYS A 467 15.87 22.43 -8.40
CA CYS A 467 16.23 21.13 -7.84
C CYS A 467 16.57 20.11 -8.94
N LYS A 468 15.74 20.03 -9.99
CA LYS A 468 15.95 19.15 -11.14
C LYS A 468 17.27 19.46 -11.85
N LYS A 469 17.56 20.73 -12.07
CA LYS A 469 18.82 21.17 -12.68
C LYS A 469 20.03 20.82 -11.81
N ARG A 470 19.97 21.09 -10.50
CA ARG A 470 21.06 20.77 -9.57
C ARG A 470 21.38 19.28 -9.52
N LEU A 471 20.36 18.42 -9.55
CA LEU A 471 20.56 16.97 -9.67
C LEU A 471 21.13 16.61 -11.04
N ALA A 472 20.59 17.16 -12.12
CA ALA A 472 21.08 16.90 -13.48
C ALA A 472 22.58 17.21 -13.64
N ASP A 473 23.06 18.30 -13.05
CA ASP A 473 24.47 18.73 -13.13
C ASP A 473 25.42 17.74 -12.43
N LYS A 474 24.95 17.02 -11.41
CA LYS A 474 25.74 16.03 -10.66
C LYS A 474 25.54 14.58 -11.12
N THR A 475 24.42 14.29 -11.77
CA THR A 475 24.10 12.95 -12.26
C THR A 475 24.73 12.71 -13.63
N SER A 476 25.54 11.67 -13.77
CA SER A 476 26.16 11.24 -15.05
C SER A 476 25.35 10.19 -15.81
N VAL A 477 24.15 9.82 -15.34
CA VAL A 477 23.29 8.80 -15.96
C VAL A 477 22.96 9.17 -17.40
N ASP A 478 23.59 8.47 -18.36
CA ASP A 478 23.25 8.56 -19.78
C ASP A 478 22.31 7.40 -20.12
N SER A 479 21.01 7.65 -19.99
CA SER A 479 20.00 6.68 -20.37
C SER A 479 18.75 7.38 -20.87
N ARG A 480 17.97 6.68 -21.70
CA ARG A 480 16.64 7.14 -22.14
C ARG A 480 15.65 7.40 -20.99
N TYR A 481 15.97 6.96 -19.78
CA TYR A 481 15.15 7.12 -18.57
C TYR A 481 15.61 8.27 -17.68
N ARG A 482 16.74 8.91 -18.01
CA ARG A 482 17.36 9.99 -17.22
C ARG A 482 16.34 11.06 -16.80
N THR A 483 15.59 11.60 -17.75
CA THR A 483 14.61 12.68 -17.48
C THR A 483 13.60 12.26 -16.43
N ARG A 484 13.03 11.06 -16.55
CA ARG A 484 12.02 10.55 -15.64
C ARG A 484 12.57 10.34 -14.23
N ILE A 485 13.78 9.76 -14.12
CA ILE A 485 14.44 9.55 -12.83
C ILE A 485 14.69 10.91 -12.16
N LEU A 486 15.27 11.87 -12.89
CA LEU A 486 15.53 13.21 -12.37
C LEU A 486 14.25 13.94 -11.96
N GLU A 487 13.16 13.78 -12.71
CA GLU A 487 11.86 14.38 -12.38
C GLU A 487 11.33 13.89 -11.02
N THR A 488 11.42 12.58 -10.76
CA THR A 488 11.02 11.99 -9.47
C THR A 488 11.95 12.43 -8.34
N LEU A 489 13.27 12.36 -8.54
CA LEU A 489 14.24 12.69 -7.50
C LEU A 489 14.26 14.18 -7.16
N ALA A 490 13.95 15.05 -8.12
CA ALA A 490 13.79 16.48 -7.87
C ALA A 490 12.68 16.75 -6.85
N VAL A 491 11.58 15.98 -6.86
CA VAL A 491 10.51 16.12 -5.86
C VAL A 491 11.03 15.80 -4.46
N VAL A 492 11.90 14.79 -4.31
CA VAL A 492 12.53 14.46 -3.02
C VAL A 492 13.35 15.64 -2.50
N LEU A 493 14.14 16.27 -3.37
CA LEU A 493 14.94 17.43 -2.99
C LEU A 493 14.07 18.66 -2.66
N VAL A 494 12.95 18.87 -3.38
CA VAL A 494 11.96 19.91 -3.03
C VAL A 494 11.38 19.66 -1.64
N ALA A 495 10.96 18.42 -1.34
CA ALA A 495 10.43 18.06 -0.03
C ALA A 495 11.46 18.30 1.09
N ALA A 496 12.73 17.95 0.86
CA ALA A 496 13.80 18.23 1.81
C ALA A 496 14.01 19.73 2.08
N LYS A 497 13.96 20.56 1.04
CA LYS A 497 14.05 22.02 1.20
C LYS A 497 12.89 22.59 2.01
N ILE A 498 11.67 22.16 1.72
CA ILE A 498 10.47 22.65 2.39
C ILE A 498 10.45 22.23 3.87
N VAL A 499 10.86 20.99 4.19
CA VAL A 499 10.85 20.53 5.59
C VAL A 499 11.84 21.29 6.46
N ASN A 500 12.99 21.70 5.91
CA ASN A 500 13.97 22.53 6.61
C ASN A 500 13.43 23.92 7.01
N GLU A 501 12.33 24.36 6.39
CA GLU A 501 11.68 25.63 6.70
C GLU A 501 10.43 25.48 7.57
N VAL A 502 10.15 24.27 8.06
CA VAL A 502 8.97 24.00 8.89
C VAL A 502 9.12 24.68 10.25
N ALA A 503 8.05 25.32 10.71
CA ALA A 503 7.99 26.02 11.99
C ALA A 503 6.77 25.60 12.82
N TYR A 504 6.97 25.52 14.13
CA TYR A 504 5.93 25.32 15.13
C TYR A 504 5.81 26.55 16.03
N LYS A 505 4.61 27.14 16.10
CA LYS A 505 4.35 28.38 16.88
C LYS A 505 5.36 29.49 16.58
N GLY A 506 5.66 29.69 15.30
CA GLY A 506 6.58 30.73 14.82
C GLY A 506 8.07 30.46 15.06
N LYS A 507 8.45 29.28 15.57
CA LYS A 507 9.85 28.88 15.76
C LYS A 507 10.22 27.73 14.82
N PRO A 508 11.40 27.73 14.20
CA PRO A 508 11.87 26.61 13.41
C PRO A 508 11.80 25.30 14.20
N MET A 509 11.27 24.25 13.59
CA MET A 509 11.39 22.91 14.13
C MET A 509 12.82 22.42 13.91
N PRO A 510 13.41 21.67 14.86
CA PRO A 510 14.75 21.14 14.69
C PRO A 510 14.66 19.88 13.83
N ILE A 511 14.36 20.06 12.54
CA ILE A 511 14.35 19.04 11.50
C ILE A 511 15.14 19.67 10.35
N GLU A 512 16.36 19.21 10.16
CA GLU A 512 17.27 19.73 9.15
C GLU A 512 17.88 18.56 8.37
N ILE A 513 17.45 18.40 7.13
CA ILE A 513 18.01 17.47 6.16
C ILE A 513 19.22 18.14 5.48
N ASP A 514 20.36 17.46 5.50
CA ASP A 514 21.56 17.92 4.79
C ASP A 514 21.35 17.76 3.28
N GLU A 515 21.20 18.88 2.57
CA GLU A 515 20.94 18.88 1.13
C GLU A 515 22.06 18.22 0.32
N GLU A 516 23.33 18.38 0.71
CA GLU A 516 24.45 17.83 -0.05
C GLU A 516 24.54 16.32 0.14
N MET A 517 24.40 15.85 1.38
CA MET A 517 24.34 14.42 1.70
C MET A 517 23.14 13.74 1.03
N LEU A 518 21.99 14.42 1.01
CA LEU A 518 20.80 13.94 0.30
C LEU A 518 21.07 13.86 -1.21
N ILE A 519 21.67 14.88 -1.81
CA ILE A 519 21.97 14.89 -3.24
C ILE A 519 22.93 13.74 -3.60
N GLU A 520 23.95 13.46 -2.80
CA GLU A 520 24.84 12.31 -3.00
C GLU A 520 24.05 10.99 -3.00
N SER A 521 23.18 10.81 -2.00
CA SER A 521 22.30 9.64 -1.91
C SER A 521 21.36 9.52 -3.13
N LEU A 522 20.78 10.62 -3.59
CA LEU A 522 19.92 10.67 -4.77
C LEU A 522 20.69 10.33 -6.05
N VAL A 523 21.96 10.77 -6.17
CA VAL A 523 22.82 10.40 -7.29
C VAL A 523 23.09 8.89 -7.30
N GLU A 524 23.40 8.28 -6.15
CA GLU A 524 23.57 6.83 -6.03
C GLU A 524 22.29 6.06 -6.44
N VAL A 525 21.13 6.50 -5.93
CA VAL A 525 19.83 5.92 -6.30
C VAL A 525 19.60 6.05 -7.81
N SER A 526 19.92 7.20 -8.41
CA SER A 526 19.74 7.43 -9.85
C SER A 526 20.56 6.47 -10.72
N GLN A 527 21.77 6.10 -10.27
CA GLN A 527 22.66 5.18 -10.97
C GLN A 527 22.13 3.74 -10.88
N SER A 528 21.69 3.33 -9.69
CA SER A 528 21.13 2.01 -9.42
C SER A 528 19.78 1.77 -10.09
N ALA A 529 19.01 2.84 -10.32
CA ALA A 529 17.70 2.78 -10.97
C ALA A 529 17.76 2.45 -12.47
N VAL A 530 18.92 2.61 -13.12
CA VAL A 530 19.08 2.26 -14.53
C VAL A 530 19.15 0.74 -14.65
N PRO A 531 18.22 0.08 -15.36
CA PRO A 531 18.28 -1.36 -15.55
C PRO A 531 19.63 -1.75 -16.16
N LYS A 532 20.33 -2.68 -15.52
CA LYS A 532 21.62 -3.18 -16.04
C LYS A 532 21.42 -3.66 -17.47
N GLU A 533 22.14 -3.04 -18.41
CA GLU A 533 22.02 -3.45 -19.80
C GLU A 533 22.59 -4.85 -19.96
N LEU A 534 21.76 -5.79 -20.43
CA LEU A 534 22.24 -7.13 -20.74
C LEU A 534 23.34 -7.06 -21.83
N THR A 535 24.56 -7.45 -21.45
CA THR A 535 25.73 -7.51 -22.33
C THR A 535 25.91 -8.89 -22.94
N ALA A 536 26.65 -8.97 -24.06
CA ALA A 536 27.01 -10.25 -24.66
C ALA A 536 27.84 -11.13 -23.69
N GLU A 537 28.70 -10.52 -22.88
CA GLU A 537 29.55 -11.22 -21.89
C GLU A 537 28.70 -11.91 -20.81
N MET A 538 27.70 -11.22 -20.25
CA MET A 538 26.77 -11.80 -19.27
C MET A 538 26.00 -13.00 -19.83
N ILE A 539 25.58 -12.90 -21.10
CA ILE A 539 24.92 -14.00 -21.82
C ILE A 539 25.89 -15.18 -21.96
N LEU A 540 27.13 -14.92 -22.37
CA LEU A 540 28.15 -15.94 -22.56
C LEU A 540 28.55 -16.63 -21.25
N ASP A 541 28.66 -15.89 -20.14
CA ASP A 541 28.98 -16.44 -18.83
C ASP A 541 27.87 -17.39 -18.35
N THR A 542 26.60 -16.98 -18.47
CA THR A 542 25.44 -17.82 -18.14
C THR A 542 25.44 -19.11 -18.97
N ILE A 543 25.60 -18.98 -20.29
CA ILE A 543 25.67 -20.10 -21.23
C ILE A 543 26.82 -21.05 -20.87
N THR A 544 28.00 -20.50 -20.62
CA THR A 544 29.21 -21.29 -20.34
C THR A 544 29.05 -22.05 -19.03
N ASN A 545 28.57 -21.38 -17.98
CA ASN A 545 28.30 -22.00 -16.68
C ASN A 545 27.26 -23.13 -16.80
N ASN A 546 26.19 -22.93 -17.56
CA ASN A 546 25.17 -23.95 -17.76
C ASN A 546 25.69 -25.15 -18.57
N LEU A 547 26.51 -24.93 -19.60
CA LEU A 547 27.16 -25.99 -20.36
C LEU A 547 28.17 -26.78 -19.51
N LEU A 548 28.93 -26.10 -18.63
CA LEU A 548 29.86 -26.75 -17.70
C LEU A 548 29.12 -27.61 -16.67
N LYS A 549 28.06 -27.07 -16.06
CA LYS A 549 27.16 -27.82 -15.16
C LYS A 549 26.57 -29.04 -15.86
N ALA A 550 26.11 -28.88 -17.10
CA ALA A 550 25.54 -29.97 -17.89
C ALA A 550 26.57 -31.07 -18.19
N LYS A 551 27.83 -30.72 -18.49
CA LYS A 551 28.94 -31.66 -18.68
C LYS A 551 29.36 -32.40 -17.40
N ALA A 552 29.23 -31.76 -16.24
CA ALA A 552 29.53 -32.38 -14.96
C ALA A 552 28.44 -33.36 -14.49
N SER A 553 27.23 -33.28 -15.06
CA SER A 553 26.11 -34.16 -14.74
C SER A 553 26.36 -35.61 -15.20
N LYS A 554 26.11 -36.57 -14.30
CA LYS A 554 26.29 -38.01 -14.53
C LYS A 554 25.16 -38.65 -15.38
N THR A 555 24.09 -37.91 -15.70
CA THR A 555 22.82 -38.47 -16.22
C THR A 555 22.62 -38.30 -17.74
N GLY A 556 23.65 -37.97 -18.52
CA GLY A 556 23.51 -37.74 -19.96
C GLY A 556 22.81 -36.42 -20.34
N TYR A 557 22.60 -35.54 -19.35
CA TYR A 557 22.03 -34.19 -19.51
C TYR A 557 22.88 -33.29 -20.43
N SER A 558 24.19 -33.55 -20.55
CA SER A 558 25.11 -32.83 -21.45
C SER A 558 24.70 -32.93 -22.91
N ASP A 559 24.17 -34.09 -23.34
CA ASP A 559 23.95 -34.38 -24.75
C ASP A 559 22.60 -33.86 -25.26
N LYS A 560 21.81 -33.20 -24.40
CA LYS A 560 20.48 -32.65 -24.76
C LYS A 560 20.46 -31.12 -24.90
N CYS A 561 21.35 -30.41 -24.20
CA CYS A 561 21.31 -28.94 -24.15
C CYS A 561 22.32 -28.27 -25.09
N GLY A 562 23.45 -28.90 -25.39
CA GLY A 562 24.45 -28.32 -26.27
C GLY A 562 25.85 -28.93 -26.14
N THR A 563 26.82 -28.35 -26.82
CA THR A 563 28.23 -28.74 -26.76
C THR A 563 29.10 -27.50 -26.56
N LEU A 564 30.23 -27.69 -25.87
CA LEU A 564 31.26 -26.67 -25.67
C LEU A 564 32.61 -27.26 -26.06
N THR A 565 33.30 -26.68 -27.04
CA THR A 565 34.55 -27.23 -27.58
C THR A 565 35.61 -26.14 -27.62
N SER A 566 36.85 -26.46 -27.22
CA SER A 566 37.98 -25.55 -27.38
C SER A 566 38.63 -25.78 -28.74
N LEU A 567 38.81 -24.70 -29.48
CA LEU A 567 39.46 -24.68 -30.79
C LEU A 567 40.98 -24.46 -30.63
N PRO A 568 41.80 -24.85 -31.63
CA PRO A 568 43.26 -24.77 -31.56
C PRO A 568 43.81 -23.35 -31.38
N ASP A 569 43.04 -22.33 -31.74
CA ASP A 569 43.39 -20.90 -31.63
C ASP A 569 43.07 -20.29 -30.26
N GLY A 570 42.62 -21.10 -29.30
CA GLY A 570 42.23 -20.65 -27.95
C GLY A 570 40.81 -20.11 -27.85
N THR A 571 40.02 -20.14 -28.93
CA THR A 571 38.60 -19.79 -28.87
C THR A 571 37.74 -20.98 -28.42
N LEU A 572 36.58 -20.69 -27.83
CA LEU A 572 35.55 -21.64 -27.47
C LEU A 572 34.43 -21.59 -28.51
N GLU A 573 33.97 -22.77 -28.93
CA GLU A 573 32.79 -22.96 -29.75
C GLU A 573 31.69 -23.58 -28.89
N ALA A 574 30.57 -22.86 -28.72
CA ALA A 574 29.39 -23.36 -28.03
C ALA A 574 28.24 -23.55 -29.04
N PHE A 575 27.72 -24.78 -29.14
CA PHE A 575 26.49 -25.06 -29.88
C PHE A 575 25.37 -25.38 -28.90
N ILE A 576 24.24 -24.68 -28.98
CA ILE A 576 23.18 -24.74 -27.97
C ILE A 576 21.85 -25.00 -28.64
N VAL A 577 21.12 -26.00 -28.17
CA VAL A 577 19.81 -26.34 -28.70
C VAL A 577 18.83 -25.19 -28.48
N THR A 578 17.97 -24.93 -29.47
CA THR A 578 17.11 -23.73 -29.53
C THR A 578 16.33 -23.44 -28.24
N ASP A 579 15.67 -24.44 -27.66
CA ASP A 579 14.85 -24.25 -26.45
C ASP A 579 15.70 -23.91 -25.22
N TYR A 580 16.87 -24.53 -25.10
CA TYR A 580 17.84 -24.22 -24.05
C TYR A 580 18.48 -22.86 -24.24
N PHE A 581 18.74 -22.46 -25.48
CA PHE A 581 19.26 -21.12 -25.77
C PHE A 581 18.25 -20.05 -25.33
N LYS A 582 16.96 -20.23 -25.66
CA LYS A 582 15.89 -19.34 -25.19
C LYS A 582 15.81 -19.32 -23.66
N LYS A 583 15.86 -20.49 -23.04
CA LYS A 583 15.85 -20.62 -21.58
C LYS A 583 17.03 -19.87 -20.94
N TRP A 584 18.24 -20.05 -21.45
CA TRP A 584 19.44 -19.43 -20.89
C TRP A 584 19.56 -17.95 -21.21
N LEU A 585 19.00 -17.48 -22.32
CA LEU A 585 18.80 -16.05 -22.56
C LEU A 585 17.89 -15.44 -21.50
N ASN A 586 16.80 -16.12 -21.14
CA ASN A 586 15.94 -15.66 -20.05
C ASN A 586 16.66 -15.69 -18.70
N GLU A 587 17.40 -16.76 -18.38
CA GLU A 587 18.21 -16.86 -17.16
C GLU A 587 19.32 -15.80 -17.08
N ALA A 588 19.86 -15.35 -18.22
CA ALA A 588 20.83 -14.27 -18.27
C ALA A 588 20.21 -12.88 -18.08
N GLY A 589 18.88 -12.76 -17.94
CA GLY A 589 18.16 -11.48 -17.81
C GLY A 589 17.54 -10.96 -19.12
N GLY A 590 17.46 -11.81 -20.15
CA GLY A 590 16.97 -11.45 -21.49
C GLY A 590 15.46 -11.56 -21.71
N GLY A 591 14.67 -11.97 -20.71
CA GLY A 591 13.23 -12.22 -20.89
C GLY A 591 12.40 -11.02 -21.36
N SER A 592 12.98 -9.81 -21.36
CA SER A 592 12.42 -8.49 -21.76
C SER A 592 12.47 -8.27 -23.25
N LYS A 593 13.55 -8.76 -23.86
CA LYS A 593 13.97 -8.38 -25.18
C LYS A 593 13.45 -9.42 -26.15
N SER A 594 12.96 -8.95 -27.29
CA SER A 594 12.64 -9.89 -28.37
C SER A 594 13.88 -10.75 -28.64
N GLU A 595 13.68 -12.04 -28.86
CA GLU A 595 14.75 -12.99 -29.22
C GLU A 595 15.62 -12.41 -30.36
N ARG A 596 14.99 -11.67 -31.29
CA ARG A 596 15.67 -10.95 -32.38
C ARG A 596 16.66 -9.89 -31.89
N SER A 597 16.32 -9.10 -30.87
CA SER A 597 17.19 -8.06 -30.30
C SER A 597 18.40 -8.66 -29.58
N LEU A 598 18.20 -9.70 -28.78
CA LEU A 598 19.29 -10.41 -28.09
C LEU A 598 20.24 -11.09 -29.08
N ILE A 599 19.66 -11.73 -30.10
CA ILE A 599 20.43 -12.29 -31.21
C ILE A 599 21.21 -11.20 -31.95
N SER A 600 20.59 -10.04 -32.21
CA SER A 600 21.30 -8.91 -32.85
C SER A 600 22.50 -8.49 -32.01
N LYS A 601 22.35 -8.32 -30.69
CA LYS A 601 23.46 -7.99 -29.79
C LYS A 601 24.61 -9.00 -29.87
N LEU A 602 24.31 -10.29 -29.91
CA LEU A 602 25.34 -11.33 -30.04
C LEU A 602 25.98 -11.33 -31.43
N VAL A 603 25.25 -10.93 -32.48
CA VAL A 603 25.80 -10.70 -33.82
C VAL A 603 26.69 -9.46 -33.85
N ASP A 604 26.25 -8.35 -33.27
CA ASP A 604 26.97 -7.07 -33.22
C ASP A 604 28.26 -7.20 -32.40
N ALA A 605 28.24 -8.00 -31.33
CA ALA A 605 29.42 -8.39 -30.56
C ALA A 605 30.35 -9.38 -31.30
N GLY A 606 29.95 -9.87 -32.48
CA GLY A 606 30.73 -10.81 -33.29
C GLY A 606 30.83 -12.22 -32.71
N VAL A 607 30.02 -12.57 -31.72
CA VAL A 607 30.09 -13.85 -31.02
C VAL A 607 29.13 -14.88 -31.59
N LEU A 608 28.01 -14.48 -32.18
CA LEU A 608 27.08 -15.40 -32.85
C LEU A 608 27.54 -15.68 -34.27
N VAL A 609 27.71 -16.96 -34.59
CA VAL A 609 28.02 -17.38 -35.96
C VAL A 609 26.73 -17.42 -36.77
N LEU A 610 26.73 -16.83 -37.96
CA LEU A 610 25.60 -16.86 -38.88
C LEU A 610 25.84 -17.88 -40.01
N PRO A 611 24.82 -18.64 -40.44
CA PRO A 611 24.92 -19.50 -41.62
C PRO A 611 25.21 -18.71 -42.90
N LYS A 612 25.84 -19.36 -43.89
CA LYS A 612 26.13 -18.74 -45.20
C LYS A 612 24.86 -18.33 -45.95
N ASP A 613 23.78 -19.07 -45.75
CA ASP A 613 22.44 -18.75 -46.21
C ASP A 613 21.72 -17.95 -45.11
N LYS A 614 21.54 -16.65 -45.34
CA LYS A 614 21.01 -15.69 -44.35
C LYS A 614 19.51 -15.87 -44.04
N SER A 615 18.85 -16.84 -44.67
CA SER A 615 17.43 -17.17 -44.44
C SER A 615 17.16 -17.74 -43.04
N HIS A 616 18.16 -18.33 -42.39
CA HIS A 616 18.03 -18.92 -41.04
C HIS A 616 19.21 -18.51 -40.13
N LYS A 617 18.94 -18.41 -38.82
CA LYS A 617 19.94 -18.03 -37.79
C LYS A 617 20.44 -19.22 -36.95
N THR A 618 20.01 -20.44 -37.26
CA THR A 618 20.33 -21.67 -36.52
C THR A 618 21.03 -22.69 -37.42
N PHE A 619 21.82 -23.57 -36.80
CA PHE A 619 22.50 -24.69 -37.45
C PHE A 619 21.85 -26.00 -37.06
N GLN A 620 21.91 -26.99 -37.95
CA GLN A 620 21.63 -28.38 -37.62
C GLN A 620 22.94 -29.07 -37.23
N ARG A 621 22.95 -29.76 -36.08
CA ARG A 621 24.09 -30.57 -35.63
C ARG A 621 23.56 -31.90 -35.10
N LYS A 622 24.34 -32.96 -35.31
CA LYS A 622 24.06 -34.26 -34.70
C LYS A 622 24.64 -34.26 -33.29
N ILE A 623 23.81 -34.49 -32.27
CA ILE A 623 24.24 -34.71 -30.89
C ILE A 623 23.77 -36.10 -30.47
N GLY A 624 24.72 -37.00 -30.20
CA GLY A 624 24.43 -38.43 -30.10
C GLY A 624 23.83 -38.96 -31.41
N ASP A 625 22.65 -39.59 -31.33
CA ASP A 625 21.92 -40.11 -32.49
C ASP A 625 20.87 -39.14 -33.06
N LEU A 626 20.64 -38.00 -32.41
CA LEU A 626 19.60 -37.04 -32.79
C LEU A 626 20.16 -35.87 -33.59
N THR A 627 19.42 -35.43 -34.61
CA THR A 627 19.72 -34.19 -35.34
C THR A 627 18.88 -33.06 -34.75
N VAL A 628 19.54 -32.03 -34.21
CA VAL A 628 18.89 -30.93 -33.49
C VAL A 628 19.26 -29.57 -34.09
N ARG A 629 18.34 -28.61 -33.98
CA ARG A 629 18.59 -27.21 -34.38
C ARG A 629 19.03 -26.37 -33.19
N GLY A 630 20.04 -25.54 -33.40
CA GLY A 630 20.62 -24.74 -32.34
C GLY A 630 21.42 -23.53 -32.83
N TYR A 631 21.81 -22.70 -31.88
CA TYR A 631 22.64 -21.52 -32.11
C TYR A 631 24.11 -21.87 -31.90
N LEU A 632 24.99 -21.24 -32.69
CA LEU A 632 26.43 -21.44 -32.63
C LEU A 632 27.11 -20.13 -32.21
N LEU A 633 27.90 -20.19 -31.14
CA LEU A 633 28.65 -19.06 -30.60
C LEU A 633 30.15 -19.35 -30.65
N LYS A 634 30.96 -18.32 -30.92
CA LYS A 634 32.41 -18.35 -30.86
C LYS A 634 32.94 -17.17 -30.05
N PHE A 635 33.74 -17.44 -29.03
CA PHE A 635 34.27 -16.42 -28.11
C PHE A 635 35.59 -16.86 -27.48
N LYS A 636 36.40 -15.94 -26.96
CA LYS A 636 37.69 -16.27 -26.32
C LYS A 636 37.46 -16.87 -24.91
N SER A 637 38.30 -17.83 -24.53
CA SER A 637 38.23 -18.45 -23.19
C SER A 637 38.68 -17.49 -22.09
N GLN A 638 37.98 -17.47 -20.96
CA GLN A 638 38.54 -16.99 -19.69
C GLN A 638 39.46 -18.07 -19.09
N GLU A 639 40.52 -17.68 -18.35
CA GLU A 639 41.54 -18.61 -17.81
C GLU A 639 40.96 -19.76 -16.96
N ASN A 640 39.88 -19.51 -16.22
CA ASN A 640 39.25 -20.49 -15.34
C ASN A 640 38.47 -21.57 -16.12
N VAL A 641 37.83 -21.19 -17.23
CA VAL A 641 37.08 -22.11 -18.10
C VAL A 641 38.03 -23.11 -18.78
N GLU A 642 39.21 -22.64 -19.18
CA GLU A 642 40.26 -23.47 -19.76
C GLU A 642 40.79 -24.54 -18.79
N LYS A 643 40.96 -24.18 -17.51
CA LYS A 643 41.39 -25.12 -16.45
C LYS A 643 40.35 -26.22 -16.23
N GLU A 644 39.07 -25.88 -16.15
CA GLU A 644 37.95 -26.83 -16.01
C GLU A 644 37.81 -27.76 -17.24
N LEU A 645 37.93 -27.20 -18.45
CA LEU A 645 37.91 -27.99 -19.69
C LEU A 645 39.08 -28.98 -19.74
N LYS A 646 40.30 -28.56 -19.39
CA LYS A 646 41.49 -29.43 -19.33
C LYS A 646 41.33 -30.56 -18.28
N LYS A 647 40.68 -30.30 -17.14
CA LYS A 647 40.34 -31.34 -16.14
C LYS A 647 39.34 -32.35 -16.70
N SER A 648 38.27 -31.89 -17.36
CA SER A 648 37.23 -32.78 -17.93
C SER A 648 37.77 -33.69 -19.04
N VAL A 649 38.64 -33.17 -19.92
CA VAL A 649 39.30 -33.94 -20.99
C VAL A 649 40.23 -35.02 -20.41
N LYS A 650 40.99 -34.70 -19.35
CA LYS A 650 41.82 -35.68 -18.63
C LYS A 650 40.96 -36.80 -18.01
N HIS A 651 39.79 -36.47 -17.45
CA HIS A 651 38.87 -37.45 -16.87
C HIS A 651 38.26 -38.38 -17.94
N ARG A 652 37.89 -37.83 -19.12
CA ARG A 652 37.33 -38.61 -20.24
C ARG A 652 38.36 -39.55 -20.88
N LYS A 653 39.60 -39.08 -21.13
CA LYS A 653 40.71 -39.94 -21.60
C LYS A 653 41.07 -41.06 -20.61
N LYS A 654 40.94 -40.80 -19.30
CA LYS A 654 41.15 -41.82 -18.26
C LYS A 654 40.02 -42.86 -18.25
N LYS A 655 38.80 -42.47 -18.62
CA LYS A 655 37.62 -43.36 -18.75
C LYS A 655 37.69 -44.20 -20.02
N GLU A 656 38.02 -43.63 -21.18
CA GLU A 656 38.23 -44.36 -22.44
C GLU A 656 39.36 -45.38 -22.31
N LYS A 657 40.50 -45.02 -21.69
CA LYS A 657 41.56 -46.00 -21.36
C LYS A 657 41.07 -47.13 -20.44
N LYS A 658 40.21 -46.83 -19.46
CA LYS A 658 39.63 -47.86 -18.56
C LYS A 658 38.58 -48.75 -19.23
N THR A 659 38.02 -48.31 -20.36
CA THR A 659 37.01 -49.06 -21.12
C THR A 659 37.71 -49.95 -22.14
N LEU A 660 38.75 -49.43 -22.81
CA LEU A 660 39.64 -50.22 -23.69
C LEU A 660 40.42 -51.31 -22.92
N LEU A 661 40.77 -51.08 -21.65
CA LEU A 661 41.40 -52.09 -20.79
C LEU A 661 40.42 -53.13 -20.22
N LYS A 662 39.10 -53.03 -20.51
CA LYS A 662 38.09 -54.00 -20.08
C LYS A 662 37.58 -54.90 -21.21
N ASP A 663 37.96 -54.60 -22.46
CA ASP A 663 37.59 -55.40 -23.64
C ASP A 663 38.75 -56.33 -24.08
N ASP A 664 39.89 -56.31 -23.38
CA ASP A 664 41.09 -57.14 -23.61
C ASP A 664 41.40 -58.14 -22.47
N ASP A 665 40.46 -58.37 -21.53
CA ASP A 665 40.56 -59.41 -20.48
C ASP A 665 39.46 -60.48 -20.63
#